data_AF-A0A841JYM1-F1
#
_entry.id   AF-A0A841JYM1-F1
#
_cell.length_a   1.000
_cell.length_b   1.000
_cell.length_c   1.000
_cell.angle_alpha   90.00
_cell.angle_beta   90.00
_cell.angle_gamma   90.00
#
_symmetry.space_group_name_H-M   'P 1'
#
loop_
_entity.id
_entity.type
_entity.pdbx_description
1 polymer ?
#
loop_
_entity_poly.entity_id
_entity_poly.type
_entity_poly.pdbx_seq_one_letter_code
_entity_poly.pdbx_strand_id
1 'polypeptide(L)'
;MTTSVQGIIYRADGSLAQGTLVVSWPAFSTATNQAVAAGSVASTIGTNGSVTLNLAPNQGAYPDGTYYTAVYHLNDGTVTKEYWVVPAATAASISSIRAQLAPATVAVQAVSKSYVDNSISGITGSYLSLGGGTMSGSLLLNGDPTSGSQAATKHYADTLAAAQLPLTGGALTGALNAPSLSVTSSAEIRGQLNAATLNGEITVDGATYSTLNSAWSAALGAATSSGKNSTVRLGPGTFAVTSTLTEPTNGACVNLIGSGGATVNAGSAAATTLSITTNLSGDLFYLGNAAQAQSCTFKDFVVLAATNATHGFEMQWFRGLLIDNVTVNDTTAEGILLGEETTSSGHQSNFLLRNVTVSYNASLFTPSSRPAYGIHMQKTAIDSHLDDIVVRNALTAAVYNEGTGITGYLIHGFGYPYTCTTGPCVNNASSGSAANASYATNYVIDDVGGSGSVWTDTYADSPAIAGFYIGANGIAIHGGHIQWPELTSFPGANLAYVASTVTNNMLIADVDCLGMNSAVNWITYGGASGNPPTFTSVHHLTGCGNYFQALEPAEVTGFSSGGANINDTSSAVPRVWSTPIASASSYPAFAAQMYTGYQGDIFQGHFSGLNPFFNVTYQGTIKSNGGIALSTILNTASTLTLTSANKNVIANAASGAQTLTLPSCFTAWPDKASPAGLEFTIIKSDTSANAVTLQTVSSQAINYAGATATTLTISAAGKRTLVCGTDYNWYAF
;
A
#
# COMPACT_ATOMS: atom_id res chain seq x y z
N MET A 1 -86.60 8.16 -93.80
CA MET A 1 -87.36 7.36 -92.81
C MET A 1 -88.28 8.30 -92.06
N THR A 2 -89.53 7.94 -91.78
CA THR A 2 -90.50 8.82 -91.08
C THR A 2 -90.93 8.21 -89.74
N THR A 3 -91.12 9.05 -88.74
CA THR A 3 -91.64 8.71 -87.41
C THR A 3 -93.14 8.97 -87.39
N SER A 4 -93.91 7.97 -86.95
CA SER A 4 -95.36 8.12 -86.76
C SER A 4 -95.64 8.87 -85.47
N VAL A 5 -96.07 10.13 -85.59
CA VAL A 5 -96.45 10.98 -84.48
C VAL A 5 -97.95 10.84 -84.23
N GLN A 6 -98.30 10.45 -83.00
CA GLN A 6 -99.68 10.11 -82.64
C GLN A 6 -100.08 10.72 -81.29
N GLY A 7 -101.36 11.06 -81.13
CA GLY A 7 -101.90 11.52 -79.85
C GLY A 7 -103.38 11.85 -79.90
N ILE A 8 -103.94 12.14 -78.71
CA ILE A 8 -105.30 12.64 -78.54
C ILE A 8 -105.21 14.10 -78.08
N ILE A 9 -105.94 14.98 -78.75
CA ILE A 9 -106.00 16.41 -78.43
C ILE A 9 -107.28 16.69 -77.65
N TYR A 10 -107.11 17.36 -76.52
CA TYR A 10 -108.18 17.78 -75.64
C TYR A 10 -108.27 19.31 -75.64
N ARG A 11 -109.46 19.83 -75.39
CA ARG A 11 -109.69 21.24 -75.05
C ARG A 11 -109.37 21.49 -73.58
N ALA A 12 -109.27 22.76 -73.21
CA ALA A 12 -108.95 23.17 -71.83
C ALA A 12 -110.04 22.74 -70.82
N ASP A 13 -111.28 22.54 -71.26
CA ASP A 13 -112.38 22.00 -70.45
C ASP A 13 -112.36 20.46 -70.34
N GLY A 14 -111.36 19.80 -70.93
CA GLY A 14 -111.20 18.35 -70.92
C GLY A 14 -112.00 17.61 -71.99
N SER A 15 -112.81 18.30 -72.81
CA SER A 15 -113.53 17.68 -73.94
C SER A 15 -112.58 17.37 -75.12
N LEU A 16 -112.99 16.44 -75.99
CA LEU A 16 -112.18 16.07 -77.17
C LEU A 16 -112.20 17.19 -78.21
N ALA A 17 -111.01 17.63 -78.62
CA ALA A 17 -110.87 18.70 -79.60
C ALA A 17 -111.22 18.20 -81.01
N GLN A 18 -111.79 19.06 -81.84
CA GLN A 18 -112.06 18.81 -83.26
C GLN A 18 -111.59 20.02 -84.07
N GLY A 19 -111.15 19.80 -85.31
CA GLY A 19 -110.57 20.85 -86.14
C GLY A 19 -109.45 20.33 -87.03
N THR A 20 -108.46 21.17 -87.30
CA THR A 20 -107.33 20.84 -88.19
C THR A 20 -106.01 21.19 -87.51
N LEU A 21 -105.06 20.26 -87.49
CA LEU A 21 -103.68 20.52 -87.10
C LEU A 21 -102.85 20.77 -88.37
N VAL A 22 -102.15 21.90 -88.42
CA VAL A 22 -101.20 22.23 -89.48
C VAL A 22 -99.79 22.20 -88.90
N VAL A 23 -98.91 21.36 -89.45
CA VAL A 23 -97.51 21.29 -89.06
C VAL A 23 -96.63 21.79 -90.20
N SER A 24 -95.72 22.72 -89.93
CA SER A 24 -94.80 23.31 -90.92
C SER A 24 -93.34 23.23 -90.45
N TRP A 25 -92.41 23.13 -91.39
CA TRP A 25 -90.97 23.07 -91.11
C TRP A 25 -90.15 23.75 -92.23
N PRO A 26 -88.98 24.34 -91.89
CA PRO A 26 -88.00 24.77 -92.89
C PRO A 26 -87.25 23.58 -93.49
N ALA A 27 -86.43 23.80 -94.52
CA ALA A 27 -85.60 22.73 -95.07
C ALA A 27 -84.48 22.34 -94.08
N PHE A 28 -84.21 21.05 -93.92
CA PHE A 28 -83.14 20.53 -93.05
C PHE A 28 -82.60 19.19 -93.55
N SER A 29 -81.45 18.77 -93.07
CA SER A 29 -80.92 17.42 -93.26
C SER A 29 -81.06 16.62 -91.98
N THR A 30 -81.62 15.40 -92.05
CA THR A 30 -81.69 14.51 -90.88
C THR A 30 -80.29 14.16 -90.35
N ALA A 31 -80.19 13.62 -89.13
CA ALA A 31 -78.92 13.11 -88.58
C ALA A 31 -78.24 12.05 -89.48
N THR A 32 -78.99 11.43 -90.39
CA THR A 32 -78.51 10.46 -91.38
C THR A 32 -78.22 11.09 -92.75
N ASN A 33 -78.06 12.42 -92.82
CA ASN A 33 -77.81 13.20 -94.02
C ASN A 33 -78.88 13.08 -95.12
N GLN A 34 -80.14 12.81 -94.76
CA GLN A 34 -81.25 12.85 -95.71
C GLN A 34 -81.82 14.26 -95.78
N ALA A 35 -81.79 14.88 -96.96
CA ALA A 35 -82.36 16.21 -97.17
C ALA A 35 -83.90 16.17 -97.13
N VAL A 36 -84.50 17.02 -96.30
CA VAL A 36 -85.94 17.23 -96.16
C VAL A 36 -86.24 18.65 -96.60
N ALA A 37 -87.02 18.81 -97.66
CA ALA A 37 -87.43 20.12 -98.17
C ALA A 37 -88.39 20.81 -97.18
N ALA A 38 -88.39 22.15 -97.19
CA ALA A 38 -89.36 22.94 -96.43
C ALA A 38 -90.78 22.63 -96.89
N GLY A 39 -91.73 22.60 -95.97
CA GLY A 39 -93.11 22.27 -96.29
C GLY A 39 -94.06 22.33 -95.11
N SER A 40 -95.30 21.94 -95.39
CA SER A 40 -96.35 21.81 -94.37
C SER A 40 -97.27 20.64 -94.68
N VAL A 41 -97.83 20.05 -93.63
CA VAL A 41 -98.88 19.03 -93.72
C VAL A 41 -100.04 19.42 -92.82
N ALA A 42 -101.27 19.23 -93.30
CA ALA A 42 -102.47 19.39 -92.51
C ALA A 42 -103.08 18.01 -92.22
N SER A 43 -103.56 17.81 -90.99
CA SER A 43 -104.25 16.60 -90.56
C SER A 43 -105.54 16.97 -89.84
N THR A 44 -106.64 16.30 -90.18
CA THR A 44 -107.92 16.50 -89.50
C THR A 44 -107.86 15.87 -88.12
N ILE A 45 -108.30 16.61 -87.10
CA ILE A 45 -108.49 16.08 -85.76
C ILE A 45 -109.81 15.33 -85.76
N GLY A 46 -109.76 14.01 -85.60
CA GLY A 46 -110.95 13.15 -85.65
C GLY A 46 -111.98 13.53 -84.59
N THR A 47 -113.23 13.08 -84.76
CA THR A 47 -114.33 13.36 -83.80
C THR A 47 -114.05 12.83 -82.38
N ASN A 48 -113.11 11.89 -82.26
CA ASN A 48 -112.58 11.35 -81.00
C ASN A 48 -111.28 12.03 -80.52
N GLY A 49 -110.91 13.19 -81.06
CA GLY A 49 -109.69 13.94 -80.72
C GLY A 49 -108.39 13.35 -81.26
N SER A 50 -108.44 12.23 -82.00
CA SER A 50 -107.24 11.56 -82.48
C SER A 50 -106.55 12.29 -83.63
N VAL A 51 -105.21 12.27 -83.60
CA VAL A 51 -104.34 12.82 -84.64
C VAL A 51 -103.21 11.84 -84.90
N THR A 52 -102.98 11.55 -86.19
CA THR A 52 -101.84 10.76 -86.66
C THR A 52 -101.22 11.44 -87.88
N LEU A 53 -99.89 11.53 -87.88
CA LEU A 53 -99.08 12.12 -88.95
C LEU A 53 -97.69 11.48 -88.98
N ASN A 54 -97.08 11.39 -90.17
CA ASN A 54 -95.74 10.86 -90.35
C ASN A 54 -94.79 12.02 -90.70
N LEU A 55 -93.77 12.25 -89.86
CA LEU A 55 -92.79 13.32 -90.06
C LEU A 55 -91.37 12.74 -90.11
N ALA A 56 -90.45 13.42 -90.79
CA ALA A 56 -89.04 13.06 -90.74
C ALA A 56 -88.43 13.44 -89.37
N PRO A 57 -87.44 12.71 -88.84
CA PRO A 57 -86.81 13.05 -87.57
C PRO A 57 -85.88 14.25 -87.73
N ASN A 58 -86.07 15.27 -86.90
CA ASN A 58 -85.22 16.47 -86.82
C ASN A 58 -84.34 16.51 -85.56
N GLN A 59 -84.41 15.50 -84.67
CA GLN A 59 -83.45 15.38 -83.58
C GLN A 59 -82.05 15.09 -84.12
N GLY A 60 -81.09 15.99 -83.86
CA GLY A 60 -79.74 15.92 -84.43
C GLY A 60 -79.66 16.27 -85.91
N ALA A 61 -80.68 16.96 -86.45
CA ALA A 61 -80.66 17.48 -87.81
C ALA A 61 -79.70 18.67 -87.99
N TYR A 62 -79.38 18.98 -89.24
CA TYR A 62 -78.62 20.17 -89.62
C TYR A 62 -79.49 21.13 -90.45
N PRO A 63 -79.56 22.44 -90.12
CA PRO A 63 -78.92 23.10 -88.97
C PRO A 63 -79.45 22.58 -87.63
N ASP A 64 -78.57 22.51 -86.62
CA ASP A 64 -78.94 22.09 -85.27
C ASP A 64 -79.95 23.07 -84.66
N GLY A 65 -80.89 22.56 -83.87
CA GLY A 65 -82.01 23.33 -83.35
C GLY A 65 -83.13 23.65 -84.36
N THR A 66 -83.24 22.89 -85.46
CA THR A 66 -84.40 22.98 -86.35
C THR A 66 -85.65 22.40 -85.68
N TYR A 67 -86.77 23.14 -85.69
CA TYR A 67 -88.05 22.70 -85.09
C TYR A 67 -89.16 22.53 -86.13
N TYR A 68 -90.03 21.54 -85.88
CA TYR A 68 -91.37 21.54 -86.45
C TYR A 68 -92.23 22.57 -85.72
N THR A 69 -93.06 23.31 -86.45
CA THR A 69 -94.04 24.24 -85.92
C THR A 69 -95.44 23.66 -86.10
N ALA A 70 -96.12 23.36 -85.00
CA ALA A 70 -97.46 22.80 -84.99
C ALA A 70 -98.48 23.87 -84.62
N VAL A 71 -99.51 24.07 -85.45
CA VAL A 71 -100.59 25.04 -85.24
C VAL A 71 -101.94 24.34 -85.27
N TYR A 72 -102.67 24.39 -84.17
CA TYR A 72 -103.99 23.80 -84.04
C TYR A 72 -105.06 24.83 -84.39
N HIS A 73 -105.94 24.54 -85.34
CA HIS A 73 -107.13 25.33 -85.69
C HIS A 73 -108.38 24.56 -85.24
N LEU A 74 -108.94 24.91 -84.09
CA LEU A 74 -110.09 24.21 -83.53
C LEU A 74 -111.41 24.79 -84.06
N ASN A 75 -112.45 23.96 -84.12
CA ASN A 75 -113.78 24.34 -84.63
C ASN A 75 -114.55 25.34 -83.75
N ASP A 76 -114.05 25.67 -82.56
CA ASP A 76 -114.56 26.76 -81.72
C ASP A 76 -113.88 28.12 -82.00
N GLY A 77 -112.96 28.17 -82.97
CA GLY A 77 -112.20 29.36 -83.33
C GLY A 77 -110.85 29.51 -82.64
N THR A 78 -110.48 28.61 -81.72
CA THR A 78 -109.19 28.66 -81.01
C THR A 78 -108.02 28.30 -81.92
N VAL A 79 -106.94 29.09 -81.85
CA VAL A 79 -105.67 28.81 -82.54
C VAL A 79 -104.49 28.80 -81.57
N THR A 80 -103.75 27.69 -81.48
CA THR A 80 -102.56 27.56 -80.61
C THR A 80 -101.34 27.04 -81.37
N LYS A 81 -100.15 27.50 -80.99
CA LYS A 81 -98.86 27.18 -81.62
C LYS A 81 -97.91 26.48 -80.65
N GLU A 82 -97.28 25.40 -81.11
CA GLU A 82 -96.23 24.66 -80.39
C GLU A 82 -95.04 24.36 -81.31
N TYR A 83 -93.90 24.00 -80.71
CA TYR A 83 -92.70 23.56 -81.43
C TYR A 83 -92.31 22.14 -81.02
N TRP A 84 -91.94 21.32 -82.01
CA TRP A 84 -91.62 19.91 -81.80
C TRP A 84 -90.23 19.52 -82.31
N VAL A 85 -89.60 18.60 -81.56
CA VAL A 85 -88.43 17.83 -81.99
C VAL A 85 -88.83 16.36 -82.07
N VAL A 86 -88.85 15.84 -83.28
CA VAL A 86 -89.19 14.48 -83.65
C VAL A 86 -87.91 13.62 -83.61
N PRO A 87 -87.86 12.59 -82.74
CA PRO A 87 -86.73 11.68 -82.64
C PRO A 87 -86.71 10.69 -83.82
N ALA A 88 -85.55 10.11 -84.10
CA ALA A 88 -85.43 9.00 -85.06
C ALA A 88 -85.96 7.68 -84.45
N ALA A 89 -87.29 7.53 -84.42
CA ALA A 89 -87.99 6.35 -83.88
C ALA A 89 -89.12 5.89 -84.81
N THR A 90 -89.65 4.67 -84.59
CA THR A 90 -90.80 4.15 -85.35
C THR A 90 -92.11 4.87 -85.03
N ALA A 91 -92.31 5.24 -83.75
CA ALA A 91 -93.44 6.05 -83.31
C ALA A 91 -93.03 6.99 -82.16
N ALA A 92 -93.73 8.11 -82.03
CA ALA A 92 -93.57 9.06 -80.93
C ALA A 92 -94.93 9.66 -80.53
N SER A 93 -95.14 9.95 -79.25
CA SER A 93 -96.35 10.63 -78.81
C SER A 93 -96.21 12.14 -78.99
N ILE A 94 -97.31 12.85 -79.23
CA ILE A 94 -97.31 14.32 -79.28
C ILE A 94 -96.73 14.91 -77.97
N SER A 95 -96.96 14.28 -76.82
CA SER A 95 -96.41 14.73 -75.53
C SER A 95 -94.88 14.61 -75.43
N SER A 96 -94.26 13.60 -76.06
CA SER A 96 -92.82 13.35 -75.93
C SER A 96 -91.97 14.22 -76.86
N ILE A 97 -92.58 14.82 -77.89
CA ILE A 97 -91.87 15.60 -78.91
C ILE A 97 -91.97 17.11 -78.67
N ARG A 98 -92.76 17.57 -77.70
CA ARG A 98 -92.88 18.99 -77.35
C ARG A 98 -91.55 19.52 -76.84
N ALA A 99 -91.02 20.54 -77.53
CA ALA A 99 -89.79 21.22 -77.13
C ALA A 99 -90.11 22.43 -76.26
N GLN A 100 -89.40 22.56 -75.13
CA GLN A 100 -89.49 23.74 -74.26
C GLN A 100 -88.39 24.71 -74.68
N LEU A 101 -88.77 25.80 -75.35
CA LEU A 101 -87.83 26.87 -75.70
C LEU A 101 -87.58 27.73 -74.45
N ALA A 102 -86.32 28.06 -74.17
CA ALA A 102 -86.00 29.10 -73.20
C ALA A 102 -86.54 30.45 -73.73
N PRO A 103 -87.14 31.31 -72.89
CA PRO A 103 -87.61 32.62 -73.34
C PRO A 103 -86.44 33.44 -73.88
N ALA A 104 -86.54 33.95 -75.11
CA ALA A 104 -85.52 34.79 -75.73
C ALA A 104 -85.27 36.13 -75.00
N THR A 105 -85.97 36.37 -73.88
CA THR A 105 -85.86 37.58 -73.06
C THR A 105 -84.99 37.41 -71.81
N VAL A 106 -84.35 36.27 -71.58
CA VAL A 106 -83.42 36.09 -70.44
C VAL A 106 -82.08 35.53 -70.92
N ALA A 107 -81.02 36.33 -70.78
CA ALA A 107 -79.64 35.90 -71.01
C ALA A 107 -79.21 34.92 -69.92
N VAL A 108 -78.95 33.67 -70.30
CA VAL A 108 -78.29 32.67 -69.44
C VAL A 108 -76.86 32.50 -69.94
N GLN A 109 -75.87 32.77 -69.09
CA GLN A 109 -74.48 32.37 -69.34
C GLN A 109 -74.21 31.01 -68.69
N ALA A 110 -73.95 29.98 -69.50
CA ALA A 110 -73.56 28.66 -69.01
C ALA A 110 -72.06 28.42 -69.32
N VAL A 111 -71.32 27.89 -68.34
CA VAL A 111 -69.91 27.47 -68.50
C VAL A 111 -69.83 26.05 -69.05
N SER A 112 -68.79 25.76 -69.84
CA SER A 112 -68.61 24.44 -70.48
C SER A 112 -68.07 23.40 -69.49
N LYS A 113 -68.43 22.12 -69.68
CA LYS A 113 -67.87 21.00 -68.90
C LYS A 113 -66.34 20.94 -68.96
N SER A 114 -65.75 21.30 -70.10
CA SER A 114 -64.30 21.39 -70.27
C SER A 114 -63.64 22.39 -69.32
N TYR A 115 -64.27 23.56 -69.08
CA TYR A 115 -63.77 24.54 -68.12
C TYR A 115 -63.76 23.96 -66.69
N VAL A 116 -64.79 23.20 -66.33
CA VAL A 116 -64.90 22.54 -65.02
C VAL A 116 -63.83 21.45 -64.86
N ASP A 117 -63.65 20.59 -65.85
CA ASP A 117 -62.65 19.50 -65.78
C ASP A 117 -61.22 20.04 -65.73
N ASN A 118 -60.90 21.09 -66.49
CA ASN A 118 -59.59 21.76 -66.44
C ASN A 118 -59.35 22.42 -65.07
N SER A 119 -60.39 23.02 -64.48
CA SER A 119 -60.30 23.61 -63.14
C SER A 119 -60.01 22.54 -62.07
N ILE A 120 -60.61 21.35 -62.18
CA ILE A 120 -60.37 20.22 -61.26
C ILE A 120 -58.95 19.65 -61.42
N SER A 121 -58.47 19.50 -62.66
CA SER A 121 -57.11 19.02 -62.93
C SER A 121 -56.02 19.97 -62.43
N GLY A 122 -56.29 21.28 -62.35
CA GLY A 122 -55.35 22.25 -61.77
C GLY A 122 -55.27 22.18 -60.24
N ILE A 123 -56.33 21.71 -59.58
CA ILE A 123 -56.41 21.60 -58.11
C ILE A 123 -55.64 20.37 -57.61
N THR A 124 -55.65 19.24 -58.33
CA THR A 124 -54.95 18.02 -57.89
C THR A 124 -53.43 18.13 -57.87
N GLY A 125 -52.85 19.09 -58.58
CA GLY A 125 -51.40 19.39 -58.53
C GLY A 125 -50.98 20.40 -57.46
N SER A 126 -51.94 21.05 -56.78
CA SER A 126 -51.67 22.19 -55.89
C SER A 126 -51.82 21.88 -54.39
N TYR A 127 -52.30 20.69 -54.02
CA TYR A 127 -52.56 20.30 -52.63
C TYR A 127 -52.10 18.87 -52.32
N LEU A 128 -51.67 18.63 -51.08
CA LEU A 128 -51.45 17.29 -50.54
C LEU A 128 -52.80 16.66 -50.15
N SER A 129 -53.08 15.44 -50.62
CA SER A 129 -54.35 14.75 -50.32
C SER A 129 -54.46 14.38 -48.83
N LEU A 130 -55.68 14.40 -48.28
CA LEU A 130 -55.95 13.99 -46.89
C LEU A 130 -55.63 12.50 -46.63
N GLY A 131 -55.63 11.66 -47.68
CA GLY A 131 -55.22 10.26 -47.59
C GLY A 131 -53.69 10.07 -47.60
N GLY A 132 -52.92 11.16 -47.65
CA GLY A 132 -51.47 11.15 -47.85
C GLY A 132 -51.09 11.23 -49.33
N GLY A 133 -49.80 11.39 -49.58
CA GLY A 133 -49.22 11.49 -50.92
C GLY A 133 -47.70 11.49 -50.86
N THR A 134 -47.04 11.24 -51.99
CA THR A 134 -45.58 11.25 -52.08
C THR A 134 -45.07 12.68 -52.28
N MET A 135 -44.29 13.18 -51.33
CA MET A 135 -43.61 14.49 -51.44
C MET A 135 -42.25 14.30 -52.10
N SER A 136 -42.08 14.79 -53.33
CA SER A 136 -40.81 14.70 -54.09
C SER A 136 -39.90 15.92 -53.92
N GLY A 137 -40.32 16.93 -53.15
CA GLY A 137 -39.57 18.16 -52.89
C GLY A 137 -39.50 18.54 -51.40
N SER A 138 -38.72 19.56 -51.07
CA SER A 138 -38.55 20.05 -49.69
C SER A 138 -39.86 20.60 -49.13
N LEU A 139 -40.23 20.14 -47.92
CA LEU A 139 -41.38 20.65 -47.17
C LEU A 139 -40.91 21.71 -46.17
N LEU A 140 -41.39 22.94 -46.32
CA LEU A 140 -41.17 24.01 -45.34
C LEU A 140 -42.34 24.00 -44.34
N LEU A 141 -42.03 23.80 -43.06
CA LEU A 141 -43.00 23.84 -41.96
C LEU A 141 -42.95 25.21 -41.28
N ASN A 142 -44.11 25.70 -40.83
CA ASN A 142 -44.24 27.03 -40.21
C ASN A 142 -43.64 27.12 -38.79
N GLY A 143 -43.31 25.99 -38.17
CA GLY A 143 -42.71 25.91 -36.84
C GLY A 143 -42.56 24.48 -36.35
N ASP A 144 -41.92 24.35 -35.19
CA ASP A 144 -41.72 23.08 -34.50
C ASP A 144 -43.06 22.47 -34.03
N PRO A 145 -43.15 21.14 -33.93
CA PRO A 145 -44.38 20.47 -33.57
C PRO A 145 -44.79 20.75 -32.12
N THR A 146 -46.07 21.05 -31.88
CA THR A 146 -46.65 21.21 -30.54
C THR A 146 -47.58 20.07 -30.14
N SER A 147 -47.86 19.14 -31.06
CA SER A 147 -48.67 17.94 -30.83
C SER A 147 -47.97 16.69 -31.35
N GLY A 148 -48.26 15.54 -30.72
CA GLY A 148 -47.53 14.29 -30.98
C GLY A 148 -47.69 13.70 -32.40
N SER A 149 -48.69 14.15 -33.18
CA SER A 149 -48.91 13.67 -34.56
C SER A 149 -48.57 14.71 -35.63
N GLN A 150 -47.95 15.83 -35.25
CA GLN A 150 -47.50 16.85 -36.19
C GLN A 150 -46.15 16.46 -36.82
N ALA A 151 -45.94 16.84 -38.08
CA ALA A 151 -44.64 16.70 -38.72
C ALA A 151 -43.59 17.57 -38.00
N ALA A 152 -42.40 17.01 -37.77
CA ALA A 152 -41.29 17.72 -37.12
C ALA A 152 -40.43 18.49 -38.14
N THR A 153 -40.03 19.71 -37.79
CA THR A 153 -38.99 20.45 -38.51
C THR A 153 -37.63 19.78 -38.29
N LYS A 154 -36.67 20.04 -39.19
CA LYS A 154 -35.26 19.69 -38.94
C LYS A 154 -34.76 20.39 -37.67
N HIS A 155 -35.16 21.65 -37.44
CA HIS A 155 -34.82 22.40 -36.24
C HIS A 155 -35.21 21.65 -34.96
N TYR A 156 -36.43 21.11 -34.87
CA TYR A 156 -36.88 20.30 -33.75
C TYR A 156 -36.04 19.03 -33.56
N ALA A 157 -35.77 18.29 -34.65
CA ALA A 157 -34.98 17.07 -34.60
C ALA A 157 -33.52 17.34 -34.18
N ASP A 158 -32.91 18.40 -34.71
CA ASP A 158 -31.56 18.84 -34.33
C ASP A 158 -31.52 19.29 -32.88
N THR A 159 -32.53 20.03 -32.41
CA THR A 159 -32.64 20.49 -31.03
C THR A 159 -32.77 19.31 -30.07
N LEU A 160 -33.58 18.32 -30.41
CA LEU A 160 -33.72 17.09 -29.63
C LEU A 160 -32.41 16.30 -29.59
N ALA A 161 -31.74 16.16 -30.75
CA ALA A 161 -30.45 15.47 -30.83
C ALA A 161 -29.35 16.19 -30.05
N ALA A 162 -29.34 17.53 -30.07
CA ALA A 162 -28.39 18.34 -29.30
C ALA A 162 -28.62 18.26 -27.78
N ALA A 163 -29.83 17.93 -27.34
CA ALA A 163 -30.18 17.78 -25.93
C ALA A 163 -29.95 16.37 -25.36
N GLN A 164 -29.73 15.35 -26.22
CA GLN A 164 -29.55 13.96 -25.79
C GLN A 164 -28.07 13.58 -25.63
N LEU A 165 -27.75 12.80 -24.59
CA LEU A 165 -26.42 12.22 -24.41
C LEU A 165 -26.24 11.00 -25.34
N PRO A 166 -25.25 10.99 -26.26
CA PRO A 166 -25.03 9.86 -27.15
C PRO A 166 -24.68 8.58 -26.38
N LEU A 167 -25.21 7.43 -26.83
CA LEU A 167 -24.92 6.11 -26.24
C LEU A 167 -23.46 5.67 -26.42
N THR A 168 -22.74 6.27 -27.38
CA THR A 168 -21.32 6.02 -27.64
C THR A 168 -20.59 7.33 -27.94
N GLY A 169 -19.39 7.51 -27.37
CA GLY A 169 -18.45 8.57 -27.77
C GLY A 169 -18.82 10.01 -27.40
N GLY A 170 -19.84 10.25 -26.57
CA GLY A 170 -20.19 11.59 -26.08
C GLY A 170 -19.18 12.13 -25.04
N ALA A 171 -18.97 13.44 -25.02
CA ALA A 171 -18.19 14.12 -23.98
C ALA A 171 -19.11 14.98 -23.11
N LEU A 172 -19.11 14.75 -21.79
CA LEU A 172 -19.75 15.62 -20.82
C LEU A 172 -18.74 16.71 -20.41
N THR A 173 -19.00 17.96 -20.80
CA THR A 173 -18.14 19.11 -20.46
C THR A 173 -18.56 19.81 -19.16
N GLY A 174 -19.66 19.37 -18.53
CA GLY A 174 -20.19 19.88 -17.25
C GLY A 174 -20.37 18.78 -16.20
N ALA A 175 -20.77 19.19 -14.99
CA ALA A 175 -21.00 18.26 -13.88
C ALA A 175 -22.15 17.28 -14.17
N LEU A 176 -21.92 15.99 -13.92
CA LEU A 176 -22.95 14.95 -13.97
C LEU A 176 -23.49 14.71 -12.55
N ASN A 177 -24.74 15.08 -12.30
CA ASN A 177 -25.44 14.73 -11.06
C ASN A 177 -26.23 13.44 -11.27
N ALA A 178 -25.65 12.30 -10.90
CA ALA A 178 -26.29 10.98 -11.02
C ALA A 178 -26.39 10.34 -9.62
N PRO A 179 -27.57 9.83 -9.19
CA PRO A 179 -27.73 9.19 -7.89
C PRO A 179 -26.94 7.87 -7.78
N SER A 180 -26.68 7.22 -8.91
CA SER A 180 -25.75 6.09 -9.02
C SER A 180 -25.11 6.09 -10.40
N LEU A 181 -23.81 5.77 -10.46
CA LEU A 181 -23.06 5.58 -11.69
C LEU A 181 -22.48 4.16 -11.68
N SER A 182 -22.93 3.32 -12.62
CA SER A 182 -22.39 1.97 -12.82
C SER A 182 -21.50 1.96 -14.05
N VAL A 183 -20.24 1.56 -13.88
CA VAL A 183 -19.27 1.41 -14.97
C VAL A 183 -18.97 -0.08 -15.13
N THR A 184 -19.27 -0.65 -16.29
CA THR A 184 -19.12 -2.09 -16.56
C THR A 184 -17.69 -2.51 -16.90
N SER A 185 -16.76 -1.56 -16.99
CA SER A 185 -15.34 -1.81 -17.30
C SER A 185 -14.44 -0.85 -16.50
N SER A 186 -13.44 -0.23 -17.13
CA SER A 186 -12.55 0.74 -16.47
C SER A 186 -13.01 2.17 -16.73
N ALA A 187 -13.01 2.99 -15.68
CA ALA A 187 -13.12 4.44 -15.78
C ALA A 187 -11.79 5.06 -15.35
N GLU A 188 -11.25 5.95 -16.17
CA GLU A 188 -10.12 6.80 -15.77
C GLU A 188 -10.68 8.12 -15.21
N ILE A 189 -10.46 8.38 -13.92
CA ILE A 189 -10.73 9.68 -13.31
C ILE A 189 -9.41 10.44 -13.25
N ARG A 190 -9.24 11.43 -14.13
CA ARG A 190 -8.02 12.26 -14.21
C ARG A 190 -7.98 13.40 -13.17
N GLY A 191 -9.08 13.60 -12.46
CA GLY A 191 -9.21 14.61 -11.40
C GLY A 191 -9.27 13.99 -10.00
N GLN A 192 -9.67 14.79 -9.02
CA GLN A 192 -9.93 14.30 -7.66
C GLN A 192 -11.20 13.45 -7.63
N LEU A 193 -11.14 12.28 -7.00
CA LEU A 193 -12.31 11.49 -6.63
C LEU A 193 -12.63 11.79 -5.16
N ASN A 194 -13.75 12.47 -4.92
CA ASN A 194 -14.21 12.79 -3.58
C ASN A 194 -15.38 11.88 -3.20
N ALA A 195 -15.13 10.89 -2.35
CA ALA A 195 -16.13 9.87 -2.01
C ALA A 195 -16.02 9.47 -0.54
N ALA A 196 -17.13 9.59 0.20
CA ALA A 196 -17.21 9.21 1.61
C ALA A 196 -16.68 7.80 1.90
N THR A 197 -16.84 6.88 0.95
CA THR A 197 -16.24 5.56 1.00
C THR A 197 -15.60 5.16 -0.34
N LEU A 198 -14.50 4.43 -0.28
CA LEU A 198 -13.81 3.84 -1.43
C LEU A 198 -13.42 2.40 -1.07
N ASN A 199 -13.96 1.42 -1.80
CA ASN A 199 -13.74 -0.01 -1.53
C ASN A 199 -14.05 -0.45 -0.07
N GLY A 200 -15.02 0.21 0.58
CA GLY A 200 -15.40 -0.06 1.96
C GLY A 200 -14.56 0.68 3.02
N GLU A 201 -13.56 1.44 2.60
CA GLU A 201 -12.76 2.31 3.46
C GLU A 201 -13.37 3.70 3.50
N ILE A 202 -13.33 4.35 4.66
CA ILE A 202 -13.89 5.69 4.87
C ILE A 202 -12.85 6.73 4.45
N THR A 203 -13.26 7.82 3.82
CA THR A 203 -12.35 8.94 3.50
C THR A 203 -12.82 10.24 4.15
N VAL A 204 -11.89 11.15 4.39
CA VAL A 204 -12.23 12.54 4.76
C VAL A 204 -12.50 13.32 3.47
N ASP A 205 -13.77 13.37 3.08
CA ASP A 205 -14.24 13.89 1.79
C ASP A 205 -14.62 15.39 1.86
N GLY A 206 -14.57 16.03 3.03
CA GLY A 206 -14.96 17.43 3.18
C GLY A 206 -16.47 17.69 3.02
N ALA A 207 -17.29 16.65 2.81
CA ALA A 207 -18.73 16.77 2.58
C ALA A 207 -19.53 15.87 3.52
N THR A 208 -19.39 14.54 3.41
CA THR A 208 -20.01 13.56 4.32
C THR A 208 -19.27 13.48 5.64
N TYR A 209 -17.95 13.40 5.57
CA TYR A 209 -17.03 13.40 6.69
C TYR A 209 -16.11 14.61 6.53
N SER A 210 -16.56 15.75 7.04
CA SER A 210 -15.88 17.04 6.88
C SER A 210 -14.58 17.15 7.70
N THR A 211 -14.38 16.27 8.67
CA THR A 211 -13.19 16.24 9.54
C THR A 211 -12.68 14.82 9.77
N LEU A 212 -11.41 14.68 10.16
CA LEU A 212 -10.84 13.39 10.57
C LEU A 212 -11.61 12.80 11.77
N ASN A 213 -11.97 13.60 12.77
CA ASN A 213 -12.76 13.12 13.92
C ASN A 213 -14.14 12.55 13.50
N SER A 214 -14.80 13.13 12.48
CA SER A 214 -16.06 12.60 11.96
C SER A 214 -15.87 11.28 11.18
N ALA A 215 -14.84 11.18 10.35
CA ALA A 215 -14.49 9.95 9.63
C ALA A 215 -14.11 8.83 10.60
N TRP A 216 -13.30 9.16 11.62
CA TRP A 216 -12.91 8.23 12.67
C TRP A 216 -14.11 7.69 13.44
N SER A 217 -15.05 8.57 13.82
CA SER A 217 -16.26 8.17 14.55
C SER A 217 -17.11 7.17 13.74
N ALA A 218 -17.21 7.39 12.42
CA ALA A 218 -17.89 6.46 11.53
C ALA A 218 -17.16 5.11 11.40
N ALA A 219 -15.83 5.15 11.29
CA ALA A 219 -14.99 3.95 11.22
C ALA A 219 -15.03 3.15 12.53
N LEU A 220 -15.00 3.84 13.68
CA LEU A 220 -15.18 3.26 15.01
C LEU A 220 -16.54 2.57 15.12
N GLY A 221 -17.63 3.21 14.68
CA GLY A 221 -18.95 2.60 14.65
C GLY A 221 -19.04 1.36 13.76
N ALA A 222 -18.41 1.39 12.59
CA ALA A 222 -18.32 0.25 11.68
C ALA A 222 -17.49 -0.90 12.27
N ALA A 223 -16.35 -0.61 12.89
CA ALA A 223 -15.49 -1.61 13.53
C ALA A 223 -16.17 -2.24 14.76
N THR A 224 -16.82 -1.41 15.57
CA THR A 224 -17.57 -1.85 16.76
C THR A 224 -18.71 -2.81 16.39
N SER A 225 -19.49 -2.45 15.36
CA SER A 225 -20.66 -3.23 14.95
C SER A 225 -20.32 -4.51 14.18
N SER A 226 -19.28 -4.48 13.36
CA SER A 226 -18.88 -5.63 12.54
C SER A 226 -17.91 -6.58 13.23
N GLY A 227 -17.21 -6.12 14.28
CA GLY A 227 -16.09 -6.84 14.89
C GLY A 227 -14.87 -6.98 13.97
N LYS A 228 -14.78 -6.16 12.91
CA LYS A 228 -13.70 -6.18 11.91
C LYS A 228 -13.01 -4.84 11.86
N ASN A 229 -11.73 -4.82 11.47
CA ASN A 229 -11.01 -3.57 11.31
C ASN A 229 -11.67 -2.69 10.25
N SER A 230 -11.72 -1.39 10.51
CA SER A 230 -12.10 -0.37 9.55
C SER A 230 -10.89 0.48 9.19
N THR A 231 -10.93 1.17 8.06
CA THR A 231 -9.82 2.04 7.62
C THR A 231 -10.35 3.41 7.27
N VAL A 232 -9.67 4.44 7.78
CA VAL A 232 -9.79 5.82 7.33
C VAL A 232 -8.62 6.12 6.39
N ARG A 233 -8.92 6.57 5.17
CA ARG A 233 -7.92 7.09 4.23
C ARG A 233 -7.93 8.61 4.17
N LEU A 234 -6.73 9.17 4.16
CA LEU A 234 -6.50 10.59 4.00
C LEU A 234 -5.73 10.86 2.71
N GLY A 235 -6.22 11.83 1.93
CA GLY A 235 -5.44 12.42 0.85
C GLY A 235 -4.33 13.35 1.37
N PRO A 236 -3.59 14.02 0.47
CA PRO A 236 -2.61 15.02 0.86
C PRO A 236 -3.32 16.23 1.43
N GLY A 237 -2.76 16.85 2.47
CA GLY A 237 -3.36 18.00 3.12
C GLY A 237 -3.20 18.00 4.63
N THR A 238 -3.72 19.05 5.27
CA THR A 238 -3.73 19.22 6.73
C THR A 238 -5.13 18.94 7.27
N PHE A 239 -5.22 18.03 8.22
CA PHE A 239 -6.46 17.61 8.87
C PHE A 239 -6.41 18.00 10.34
N ALA A 240 -7.33 18.88 10.75
CA ALA A 240 -7.44 19.26 12.15
C ALA A 240 -7.96 18.07 12.98
N VAL A 241 -7.34 17.84 14.14
CA VAL A 241 -7.80 16.86 15.14
C VAL A 241 -8.19 17.61 16.40
N THR A 242 -9.46 17.47 16.79
CA THR A 242 -10.05 18.23 17.90
C THR A 242 -10.41 17.37 19.11
N SER A 243 -10.31 16.04 18.98
CA SER A 243 -10.49 15.09 20.08
C SER A 243 -9.61 13.86 19.84
N THR A 244 -9.29 13.13 20.92
CA THR A 244 -8.63 11.83 20.85
C THR A 244 -9.37 10.88 19.91
N LEU A 245 -8.59 10.14 19.13
CA LEU A 245 -8.99 9.09 18.21
C LEU A 245 -8.90 7.75 18.95
N THR A 246 -9.92 7.46 19.75
CA THR A 246 -10.00 6.24 20.57
C THR A 246 -10.33 5.02 19.70
N GLU A 247 -9.58 3.95 19.90
CA GLU A 247 -9.78 2.64 19.27
C GLU A 247 -11.01 1.89 19.82
N PRO A 248 -11.58 0.92 19.06
CA PRO A 248 -12.64 0.05 19.55
C PRO A 248 -12.18 -0.82 20.73
N THR A 249 -13.08 -1.06 21.69
CA THR A 249 -12.81 -1.91 22.86
C THR A 249 -13.14 -3.39 22.64
N ASN A 250 -13.40 -3.81 21.39
CA ASN A 250 -13.86 -5.15 21.03
C ASN A 250 -12.80 -6.01 20.31
N GLY A 251 -11.55 -5.54 20.24
CA GLY A 251 -10.43 -6.22 19.58
C GLY A 251 -10.28 -5.93 18.07
N ALA A 252 -11.20 -5.17 17.47
CA ALA A 252 -11.01 -4.59 16.15
C ALA A 252 -10.21 -3.27 16.24
N CYS A 253 -9.68 -2.80 15.10
CA CYS A 253 -8.98 -1.52 14.99
C CYS A 253 -9.62 -0.56 13.98
N VAL A 254 -9.34 0.73 14.14
CA VAL A 254 -9.50 1.75 13.10
C VAL A 254 -8.11 2.10 12.56
N ASN A 255 -7.81 1.62 11.35
CA ASN A 255 -6.56 1.95 10.68
C ASN A 255 -6.60 3.39 10.13
N LEU A 256 -5.46 4.07 10.09
CA LEU A 256 -5.30 5.34 9.41
C LEU A 256 -4.20 5.27 8.35
N ILE A 257 -4.57 5.49 7.10
CA ILE A 257 -3.65 5.47 5.96
C ILE A 257 -3.65 6.86 5.30
N GLY A 258 -2.53 7.57 5.40
CA GLY A 258 -2.30 8.79 4.64
C GLY A 258 -1.84 8.53 3.21
N SER A 259 -1.49 9.60 2.51
CA SER A 259 -1.07 9.58 1.10
C SER A 259 0.43 9.84 0.92
N GLY A 260 1.17 10.02 2.02
CA GLY A 260 2.62 10.18 2.07
C GLY A 260 3.08 10.74 3.42
N GLY A 261 3.91 9.99 4.14
CA GLY A 261 4.69 10.47 5.28
C GLY A 261 5.88 11.31 4.82
N ALA A 262 6.46 12.11 5.72
CA ALA A 262 7.41 13.18 5.42
C ALA A 262 8.53 12.77 4.43
N THR A 263 8.62 13.48 3.30
CA THR A 263 9.94 13.85 2.78
C THR A 263 10.64 14.64 3.88
N VAL A 264 11.95 14.49 4.01
CA VAL A 264 12.84 14.97 5.10
C VAL A 264 12.76 16.47 5.46
N ASN A 265 11.86 17.23 4.82
CA ASN A 265 11.55 18.62 5.12
C ASN A 265 10.10 18.73 5.64
N ALA A 266 9.95 19.11 6.91
CA ALA A 266 8.68 19.54 7.48
C ALA A 266 8.05 20.63 6.60
N GLY A 267 6.90 20.33 5.97
CA GLY A 267 6.09 21.32 5.24
C GLY A 267 5.97 21.15 3.71
N SER A 268 6.30 20.01 3.11
CA SER A 268 5.95 19.80 1.68
C SER A 268 4.45 19.57 1.49
N ALA A 269 3.84 20.22 0.49
CA ALA A 269 2.40 20.16 0.18
C ALA A 269 1.87 18.77 -0.26
N ALA A 270 2.72 17.73 -0.25
CA ALA A 270 2.39 16.37 -0.64
C ALA A 270 2.12 15.42 0.54
N ALA A 271 2.41 15.82 1.78
CA ALA A 271 2.25 14.95 2.95
C ALA A 271 0.84 15.05 3.58
N THR A 272 0.35 13.95 4.13
CA THR A 272 -0.82 13.95 5.02
C THR A 272 -0.37 14.42 6.40
N THR A 273 -0.94 15.54 6.89
CA THR A 273 -0.57 16.14 8.17
C THR A 273 -1.78 16.19 9.12
N LEU A 274 -1.62 15.68 10.33
CA LEU A 274 -2.58 15.78 11.42
C LEU A 274 -2.17 16.96 12.30
N SER A 275 -3.00 18.00 12.35
CA SER A 275 -2.73 19.21 13.11
C SER A 275 -3.62 19.28 14.35
N ILE A 276 -2.99 19.37 15.53
CA ILE A 276 -3.70 19.42 16.80
C ILE A 276 -3.56 20.84 17.36
N THR A 277 -4.57 21.68 17.11
CA THR A 277 -4.58 23.09 17.53
C THR A 277 -5.33 23.33 18.84
N THR A 278 -5.98 22.29 19.37
CA THR A 278 -6.74 22.32 20.63
C THR A 278 -6.19 21.25 21.56
N ASN A 279 -5.99 21.59 22.83
CA ASN A 279 -5.53 20.63 23.83
C ASN A 279 -6.53 19.46 23.98
N LEU A 280 -6.09 18.25 23.65
CA LEU A 280 -6.90 17.03 23.70
C LEU A 280 -7.14 16.54 25.13
N SER A 281 -6.37 17.04 26.12
CA SER A 281 -6.32 16.52 27.49
C SER A 281 -6.03 15.01 27.55
N GLY A 282 -5.26 14.51 26.58
CA GLY A 282 -4.98 13.09 26.37
C GLY A 282 -4.21 12.86 25.07
N ASP A 283 -4.25 11.64 24.58
CA ASP A 283 -3.46 11.19 23.43
C ASP A 283 -4.12 11.51 22.09
N LEU A 284 -3.34 11.47 21.00
CA LEU A 284 -3.92 11.52 19.66
C LEU A 284 -4.61 10.19 19.35
N PHE A 285 -3.87 9.07 19.34
CA PHE A 285 -4.44 7.74 19.21
C PHE A 285 -4.37 7.04 20.57
N TYR A 286 -5.50 6.50 21.02
CA TYR A 286 -5.61 5.84 22.33
C TYR A 286 -6.25 4.46 22.20
N LEU A 287 -5.56 3.44 22.68
CA LEU A 287 -6.07 2.08 22.84
C LEU A 287 -5.81 1.61 24.25
N GLY A 288 -6.87 1.51 25.05
CA GLY A 288 -6.80 0.90 26.37
C GLY A 288 -6.68 -0.63 26.33
N ASN A 289 -6.71 -1.25 27.50
CA ASN A 289 -6.53 -2.70 27.69
C ASN A 289 -7.83 -3.51 27.82
N ALA A 290 -8.92 -3.08 27.19
CA ALA A 290 -10.21 -3.76 27.30
C ALA A 290 -10.26 -5.10 26.54
N ALA A 291 -9.64 -5.16 25.36
CA ALA A 291 -9.54 -6.35 24.52
C ALA A 291 -8.30 -6.23 23.63
N GLN A 292 -7.68 -7.36 23.26
CA GLN A 292 -6.52 -7.35 22.38
C GLN A 292 -6.91 -6.88 20.97
N ALA A 293 -6.52 -5.66 20.61
CA ALA A 293 -6.68 -5.17 19.25
C ALA A 293 -5.71 -5.90 18.31
N GLN A 294 -6.16 -6.30 17.12
CA GLN A 294 -5.32 -7.08 16.20
C GLN A 294 -5.13 -6.39 14.86
N SER A 295 -3.88 -6.37 14.38
CA SER A 295 -3.52 -5.88 13.03
C SER A 295 -3.88 -4.41 12.79
N CYS A 296 -3.74 -3.55 13.80
CA CYS A 296 -3.92 -2.11 13.64
C CYS A 296 -2.80 -1.55 12.76
N THR A 297 -3.13 -0.67 11.80
CA THR A 297 -2.16 -0.10 10.86
C THR A 297 -2.28 1.42 10.81
N PHE A 298 -1.16 2.10 11.03
CA PHE A 298 -1.00 3.54 10.92
C PHE A 298 0.14 3.86 9.98
N LYS A 299 -0.14 4.57 8.88
CA LYS A 299 0.86 4.73 7.84
C LYS A 299 0.76 6.03 7.07
N ASP A 300 1.92 6.56 6.67
CA ASP A 300 2.09 7.64 5.69
C ASP A 300 1.50 9.00 6.13
N PHE A 301 1.79 9.46 7.35
CA PHE A 301 1.38 10.78 7.83
C PHE A 301 2.32 11.41 8.86
N VAL A 302 2.13 12.72 9.08
CA VAL A 302 2.85 13.52 10.07
C VAL A 302 1.89 14.03 11.13
N VAL A 303 2.25 13.94 12.40
CA VAL A 303 1.54 14.52 13.53
C VAL A 303 2.26 15.79 13.97
N LEU A 304 1.52 16.90 14.04
CA LEU A 304 1.94 18.17 14.62
C LEU A 304 1.12 18.41 15.89
N ALA A 305 1.63 17.93 17.04
CA ALA A 305 0.91 18.02 18.30
C ALA A 305 0.98 19.41 18.94
N ALA A 306 2.05 20.18 18.71
CA ALA A 306 2.19 21.54 19.24
C ALA A 306 1.87 21.65 20.74
N THR A 307 2.30 20.68 21.54
CA THR A 307 2.04 20.54 22.99
C THR A 307 0.57 20.33 23.39
N ASN A 308 -0.30 19.98 22.43
CA ASN A 308 -1.72 19.78 22.65
C ASN A 308 -2.15 18.30 22.79
N ALA A 309 -1.22 17.35 22.69
CA ALA A 309 -1.45 15.93 22.93
C ALA A 309 -0.39 15.35 23.87
N THR A 310 -0.80 14.43 24.75
CA THR A 310 0.09 13.75 25.70
C THR A 310 1.05 12.83 24.98
N HIS A 311 0.54 11.83 24.24
CA HIS A 311 1.31 11.02 23.30
C HIS A 311 0.72 11.13 21.88
N GLY A 312 1.53 10.83 20.88
CA GLY A 312 1.03 10.62 19.51
C GLY A 312 0.29 9.28 19.43
N PHE A 313 0.85 8.26 20.08
CA PHE A 313 0.27 6.94 20.22
C PHE A 313 0.38 6.49 21.67
N GLU A 314 -0.74 6.12 22.27
CA GLU A 314 -0.81 5.35 23.50
C GLU A 314 -1.58 4.07 23.20
N MET A 315 -0.89 2.93 23.25
CA MET A 315 -1.43 1.65 22.82
C MET A 315 -1.10 0.57 23.84
N GLN A 316 -2.08 0.15 24.63
CA GLN A 316 -1.85 -0.75 25.75
C GLN A 316 -1.89 -2.23 25.36
N TRP A 317 -3.01 -2.71 24.80
CA TRP A 317 -3.19 -4.13 24.49
C TRP A 317 -3.50 -4.39 23.01
N PHE A 318 -2.47 -4.78 22.28
CA PHE A 318 -2.58 -5.08 20.86
C PHE A 318 -1.75 -6.32 20.46
N ARG A 319 -1.94 -6.78 19.23
CA ARG A 319 -1.07 -7.72 18.53
C ARG A 319 -0.95 -7.38 17.04
N GLY A 320 0.27 -7.33 16.51
CA GLY A 320 0.48 -7.05 15.07
C GLY A 320 0.26 -5.58 14.70
N LEU A 321 0.58 -4.65 15.61
CA LEU A 321 0.54 -3.22 15.31
C LEU A 321 1.62 -2.85 14.28
N LEU A 322 1.23 -2.13 13.24
CA LEU A 322 2.15 -1.56 12.25
C LEU A 322 2.07 -0.04 12.29
N ILE A 323 3.19 0.62 12.59
CA ILE A 323 3.36 2.06 12.40
C ILE A 323 4.49 2.26 11.38
N ASP A 324 4.16 2.75 10.19
CA ASP A 324 5.08 2.81 9.06
C ASP A 324 5.10 4.20 8.40
N ASN A 325 6.28 4.81 8.27
CA ASN A 325 6.44 6.13 7.66
C ASN A 325 5.59 7.20 8.36
N VAL A 326 5.72 7.27 9.69
CA VAL A 326 5.00 8.21 10.55
C VAL A 326 5.98 9.11 11.30
N THR A 327 5.71 10.41 11.29
CA THR A 327 6.44 11.38 12.11
C THR A 327 5.54 11.91 13.23
N VAL A 328 6.01 11.92 14.47
CA VAL A 328 5.33 12.50 15.63
C VAL A 328 6.13 13.67 16.17
N ASN A 329 5.54 14.88 16.16
CA ASN A 329 6.18 16.08 16.67
C ASN A 329 5.47 16.64 17.90
N ASP A 330 6.27 17.07 18.87
CA ASP A 330 5.90 18.03 19.90
C ASP A 330 4.77 17.59 20.87
N THR A 331 4.75 16.32 21.26
CA THR A 331 3.88 15.79 22.33
C THR A 331 4.38 16.23 23.70
N THR A 332 3.49 16.30 24.71
CA THR A 332 3.88 16.72 26.08
C THR A 332 4.52 15.60 26.91
N ALA A 333 4.38 14.35 26.47
CA ALA A 333 5.09 13.17 26.94
C ALA A 333 5.74 12.44 25.75
N GLU A 334 6.06 11.16 25.89
CA GLU A 334 6.69 10.36 24.83
C GLU A 334 5.88 10.43 23.53
N GLY A 335 6.56 10.40 22.38
CA GLY A 335 5.85 10.44 21.10
C GLY A 335 5.01 9.18 20.90
N ILE A 336 5.54 8.05 21.34
CA ILE A 336 4.93 6.72 21.20
C ILE A 336 5.11 5.95 22.52
N LEU A 337 3.99 5.55 23.13
CA LEU A 337 3.92 4.70 24.31
C LEU A 337 3.20 3.39 23.97
N LEU A 338 3.90 2.26 24.10
CA LEU A 338 3.40 0.93 23.74
C LEU A 338 3.47 -0.05 24.91
N GLY A 339 2.41 -0.84 25.08
CA GLY A 339 2.33 -1.87 26.11
C GLY A 339 1.74 -1.33 27.41
N GLU A 340 1.93 -2.10 28.47
CA GLU A 340 1.42 -1.85 29.81
C GLU A 340 2.53 -2.03 30.86
N GLU A 341 2.50 -1.21 31.90
CA GLU A 341 3.41 -1.31 33.05
C GLU A 341 3.30 -2.63 33.82
N THR A 342 2.13 -3.26 33.79
CA THR A 342 1.82 -4.47 34.57
C THR A 342 1.85 -5.71 33.69
N THR A 343 2.66 -6.71 34.05
CA THR A 343 2.76 -7.99 33.34
C THR A 343 1.67 -8.99 33.71
N SER A 344 0.72 -8.62 34.56
CA SER A 344 -0.31 -9.50 35.13
C SER A 344 -1.15 -10.25 34.09
N SER A 345 -1.20 -9.75 32.86
CA SER A 345 -2.02 -10.31 31.79
C SER A 345 -1.21 -11.05 30.71
N GLY A 346 0.13 -11.04 30.79
CA GLY A 346 1.00 -11.87 29.93
C GLY A 346 0.87 -11.61 28.42
N HIS A 347 0.68 -10.35 28.03
CA HIS A 347 0.40 -9.98 26.65
C HIS A 347 1.67 -9.95 25.79
N GLN A 348 1.58 -10.50 24.58
CA GLN A 348 2.61 -10.33 23.54
C GLN A 348 2.11 -9.39 22.46
N SER A 349 2.88 -8.32 22.23
CA SER A 349 2.56 -7.23 21.32
C SER A 349 2.90 -7.53 19.85
N ASN A 350 4.07 -8.09 19.54
CA ASN A 350 4.50 -8.37 18.16
C ASN A 350 4.18 -7.22 17.18
N PHE A 351 4.79 -6.04 17.39
CA PHE A 351 4.63 -4.89 16.49
C PHE A 351 5.84 -4.66 15.60
N LEU A 352 5.60 -3.84 14.56
CA LEU A 352 6.62 -3.26 13.71
C LEU A 352 6.48 -1.73 13.70
N LEU A 353 7.52 -1.05 14.16
CA LEU A 353 7.74 0.38 13.88
C LEU A 353 8.75 0.49 12.75
N ARG A 354 8.39 1.13 11.64
CA ARG A 354 9.29 1.31 10.50
C ARG A 354 9.29 2.74 9.97
N ASN A 355 10.46 3.31 9.67
CA ASN A 355 10.57 4.68 9.16
C ASN A 355 9.87 5.69 10.08
N VAL A 356 10.05 5.57 11.39
CA VAL A 356 9.35 6.38 12.38
C VAL A 356 10.26 7.49 12.87
N THR A 357 9.75 8.72 12.87
CA THR A 357 10.46 9.85 13.47
C THR A 357 9.68 10.41 14.67
N VAL A 358 10.34 10.59 15.81
CA VAL A 358 9.80 11.37 16.94
C VAL A 358 10.68 12.59 17.14
N SER A 359 10.11 13.79 17.26
CA SER A 359 10.90 15.02 17.36
C SER A 359 10.28 16.05 18.28
N TYR A 360 11.11 16.68 19.10
CA TYR A 360 10.74 17.80 19.97
C TYR A 360 11.45 19.09 19.53
N ASN A 361 10.67 20.08 19.17
CA ASN A 361 11.14 21.35 18.62
C ASN A 361 11.67 22.27 19.74
N ALA A 362 12.88 22.81 19.56
CA ALA A 362 13.48 23.74 20.51
C ALA A 362 12.67 25.03 20.73
N SER A 363 11.85 25.44 19.75
CA SER A 363 11.00 26.62 19.93
C SER A 363 9.84 26.38 20.91
N LEU A 364 9.49 25.12 21.19
CA LEU A 364 8.39 24.73 22.08
C LEU A 364 8.90 24.15 23.40
N PHE A 365 10.07 23.50 23.40
CA PHE A 365 10.62 22.85 24.58
C PHE A 365 11.99 23.38 24.97
N THR A 366 12.09 23.84 26.22
CA THR A 366 13.38 24.03 26.89
C THR A 366 14.04 22.67 27.20
N PRO A 367 15.37 22.60 27.40
CA PRO A 367 16.04 21.36 27.80
C PRO A 367 15.37 20.62 28.96
N SER A 368 14.99 21.30 30.03
CA SER A 368 14.36 20.67 31.20
C SER A 368 12.89 20.30 31.02
N SER A 369 12.21 20.82 30.00
CA SER A 369 10.77 20.62 29.80
C SER A 369 10.44 19.58 28.72
N ARG A 370 11.44 18.91 28.15
CA ARG A 370 11.22 17.88 27.13
C ARG A 370 10.74 16.58 27.75
N PRO A 371 9.96 15.79 26.98
CA PRO A 371 9.66 14.42 27.35
C PRO A 371 10.91 13.59 27.60
N ALA A 372 10.80 12.67 28.56
CA ALA A 372 11.90 11.79 28.94
C ALA A 372 12.33 10.91 27.77
N TYR A 373 11.37 10.36 27.02
CA TYR A 373 11.66 9.42 25.94
C TYR A 373 10.99 9.83 24.63
N GLY A 374 11.54 9.39 23.49
CA GLY A 374 10.83 9.49 22.21
C GLY A 374 9.85 8.35 22.03
N ILE A 375 10.35 7.12 22.22
CA ILE A 375 9.57 5.89 22.18
C ILE A 375 9.76 5.15 23.50
N HIS A 376 8.65 4.77 24.14
CA HIS A 376 8.64 3.98 25.37
C HIS A 376 7.85 2.69 25.16
N MET A 377 8.54 1.57 25.33
CA MET A 377 7.97 0.24 25.31
C MET A 377 7.89 -0.30 26.73
N GLN A 378 6.68 -0.46 27.25
CA GLN A 378 6.43 -0.97 28.58
C GLN A 378 6.53 -2.51 28.61
N LYS A 379 6.37 -3.11 29.80
CA LYS A 379 6.74 -4.51 30.06
C LYS A 379 6.01 -5.56 29.21
N THR A 380 4.82 -5.27 28.71
CA THR A 380 4.08 -6.18 27.81
C THR A 380 4.44 -6.01 26.32
N ALA A 381 5.28 -5.04 25.96
CA ALA A 381 5.88 -4.93 24.64
C ALA A 381 6.88 -6.07 24.43
N ILE A 382 6.40 -7.19 23.89
CA ILE A 382 7.20 -8.42 23.75
C ILE A 382 7.30 -8.83 22.27
N ASP A 383 8.46 -9.38 21.89
CA ASP A 383 8.76 -9.97 20.58
C ASP A 383 8.48 -9.02 19.41
N SER A 384 8.99 -7.80 19.48
CA SER A 384 8.65 -6.71 18.54
C SER A 384 9.88 -6.11 17.86
N HIS A 385 9.64 -5.38 16.77
CA HIS A 385 10.69 -4.89 15.88
C HIS A 385 10.59 -3.38 15.62
N LEU A 386 11.75 -2.72 15.67
CA LEU A 386 11.96 -1.32 15.31
C LEU A 386 12.97 -1.28 14.15
N ASP A 387 12.65 -0.55 13.09
CA ASP A 387 13.44 -0.44 11.86
C ASP A 387 13.45 1.01 11.36
N ASP A 388 14.64 1.60 11.16
CA ASP A 388 14.80 2.99 10.72
C ASP A 388 14.02 3.99 11.59
N ILE A 389 14.51 4.16 12.82
CA ILE A 389 13.90 5.00 13.83
C ILE A 389 14.76 6.23 14.05
N VAL A 390 14.15 7.42 13.99
CA VAL A 390 14.84 8.67 14.30
C VAL A 390 14.17 9.36 15.47
N VAL A 391 14.91 9.64 16.53
CA VAL A 391 14.41 10.41 17.68
C VAL A 391 15.26 11.63 17.91
N ARG A 392 14.61 12.80 17.98
CA ARG A 392 15.26 14.09 18.15
C ARG A 392 14.84 14.74 19.47
N ASN A 393 15.83 15.08 20.28
CA ASN A 393 15.69 15.91 21.48
C ASN A 393 14.84 15.29 22.60
N ALA A 394 14.82 13.98 22.76
CA ALA A 394 14.36 13.39 24.03
C ALA A 394 15.33 13.75 25.17
N LEU A 395 14.84 13.86 26.40
CA LEU A 395 15.65 14.27 27.55
C LEU A 395 16.54 13.13 28.08
N THR A 396 15.96 11.95 28.25
CA THR A 396 16.60 10.79 28.90
C THR A 396 17.02 9.75 27.88
N ALA A 397 16.10 9.23 27.05
CA ALA A 397 16.43 8.21 26.05
C ALA A 397 15.73 8.47 24.71
N ALA A 398 16.36 8.14 23.58
CA ALA A 398 15.62 8.10 22.32
C ALA A 398 14.57 6.98 22.37
N VAL A 399 15.00 5.79 22.78
CA VAL A 399 14.14 4.62 23.02
C VAL A 399 14.33 4.14 24.45
N TYR A 400 13.24 4.01 25.19
CA TYR A 400 13.19 3.36 26.50
C TYR A 400 12.44 2.03 26.40
N ASN A 401 13.10 0.94 26.75
CA ASN A 401 12.58 -0.42 26.66
C ASN A 401 12.51 -1.09 28.02
N GLU A 402 11.30 -1.41 28.47
CA GLU A 402 11.02 -2.33 29.57
C GLU A 402 10.48 -3.68 29.07
N GLY A 403 10.29 -3.80 27.75
CA GLY A 403 9.80 -4.98 27.06
C GLY A 403 10.79 -6.15 27.01
N THR A 404 10.44 -7.23 26.31
CA THR A 404 11.28 -8.43 26.21
C THR A 404 11.43 -8.85 24.75
N GLY A 405 12.63 -9.28 24.33
CA GLY A 405 12.86 -9.76 22.96
C GLY A 405 12.64 -8.68 21.89
N ILE A 406 13.01 -7.44 22.18
CA ILE A 406 12.91 -6.35 21.20
C ILE A 406 14.09 -6.39 20.24
N THR A 407 13.83 -6.29 18.94
CA THR A 407 14.88 -6.14 17.93
C THR A 407 14.83 -4.74 17.34
N GLY A 408 15.86 -3.93 17.56
CA GLY A 408 16.02 -2.63 16.90
C GLY A 408 17.07 -2.67 15.80
N TYR A 409 16.78 -2.07 14.65
CA TYR A 409 17.68 -1.90 13.52
C TYR A 409 17.70 -0.43 13.09
N LEU A 410 18.88 0.14 12.85
CA LEU A 410 19.07 1.53 12.42
C LEU A 410 18.34 2.55 13.33
N ILE A 411 18.59 2.45 14.63
CA ILE A 411 18.06 3.43 15.58
C ILE A 411 18.99 4.63 15.63
N HIS A 412 18.46 5.83 15.36
CA HIS A 412 19.20 7.08 15.41
C HIS A 412 18.60 8.01 16.48
N GLY A 413 19.32 8.18 17.58
CA GLY A 413 18.98 9.17 18.60
C GLY A 413 19.97 10.33 18.58
N PHE A 414 19.46 11.56 18.57
CA PHE A 414 20.31 12.76 18.65
C PHE A 414 19.61 13.95 19.31
N GLY A 415 20.40 14.95 19.68
CA GLY A 415 19.89 16.24 20.17
C GLY A 415 20.52 17.43 19.46
N TYR A 416 20.18 18.65 19.89
CA TYR A 416 20.82 19.85 19.38
C TYR A 416 22.33 19.87 19.72
N PRO A 417 23.19 20.38 18.83
CA PRO A 417 24.60 20.56 19.16
C PRO A 417 24.79 21.75 20.12
N TYR A 418 25.49 21.54 21.25
CA TYR A 418 25.88 22.61 22.18
C TYR A 418 27.20 22.30 22.93
N THR A 419 28.04 23.32 23.07
CA THR A 419 29.25 23.31 23.93
C THR A 419 28.99 24.17 25.18
N CYS A 420 29.15 23.62 26.40
CA CYS A 420 29.08 24.44 27.61
C CYS A 420 30.40 25.15 27.93
N THR A 421 30.32 26.38 28.43
CA THR A 421 31.49 27.22 28.74
C THR A 421 32.24 26.81 30.02
N THR A 422 31.58 26.08 30.93
CA THR A 422 32.17 25.55 32.17
C THR A 422 31.56 24.18 32.46
N GLY A 423 32.36 23.12 32.32
CA GLY A 423 31.96 21.74 32.63
C GLY A 423 32.00 21.40 34.12
N PRO A 424 31.39 20.28 34.55
CA PRO A 424 30.65 19.31 33.74
C PRO A 424 29.25 19.82 33.34
N CYS A 425 28.81 19.56 32.10
CA CYS A 425 27.46 19.92 31.70
C CYS A 425 26.40 18.98 32.31
N VAL A 426 25.15 19.45 32.42
CA VAL A 426 23.97 18.64 32.81
C VAL A 426 22.94 18.67 31.68
N ASN A 427 22.36 17.52 31.34
CA ASN A 427 21.52 17.36 30.13
C ASN A 427 20.25 18.25 30.11
N ASN A 428 19.80 18.70 31.28
CA ASN A 428 18.61 19.53 31.47
C ASN A 428 18.90 21.04 31.62
N ALA A 429 20.16 21.49 31.52
CA ALA A 429 20.48 22.92 31.67
C ALA A 429 20.19 23.73 30.39
N SER A 430 19.70 24.96 30.57
CA SER A 430 19.49 25.94 29.50
C SER A 430 20.65 26.95 29.41
N SER A 431 20.88 27.51 28.23
CA SER A 431 21.90 28.54 27.98
C SER A 431 21.28 29.87 27.56
N GLY A 432 21.71 30.99 28.16
CA GLY A 432 21.22 32.33 27.81
C GLY A 432 21.70 32.85 26.45
N SER A 433 22.83 32.34 25.94
CA SER A 433 23.36 32.68 24.60
C SER A 433 22.83 31.78 23.49
N ALA A 434 22.20 30.66 23.85
CA ALA A 434 21.55 29.75 22.93
C ALA A 434 20.38 29.03 23.63
N ALA A 435 19.25 29.72 23.77
CA ALA A 435 18.08 29.22 24.51
C ALA A 435 17.50 27.89 23.96
N ASN A 436 17.79 27.61 22.68
CA ASN A 436 17.36 26.42 21.94
C ASN A 436 18.41 25.31 21.93
N ALA A 437 19.61 25.60 22.43
CA ALA A 437 20.68 24.63 22.49
C ALA A 437 20.43 23.70 23.66
N SER A 438 20.49 22.40 23.38
CA SER A 438 20.41 21.35 24.37
C SER A 438 21.63 20.51 24.32
N TYR A 439 21.90 19.84 25.42
CA TYR A 439 22.66 18.60 25.41
C TYR A 439 21.80 17.48 24.78
N ALA A 440 22.41 16.49 24.16
CA ALA A 440 21.68 15.37 23.60
C ALA A 440 20.99 14.53 24.69
N THR A 441 20.19 13.56 24.25
CA THR A 441 19.61 12.54 25.12
C THR A 441 20.69 11.88 25.99
N ASN A 442 20.37 11.52 27.24
CA ASN A 442 21.35 10.83 28.10
C ASN A 442 21.80 9.49 27.50
N TYR A 443 20.82 8.78 26.93
CA TYR A 443 20.98 7.50 26.25
C TYR A 443 20.32 7.54 24.88
N VAL A 444 20.84 6.82 23.90
CA VAL A 444 20.06 6.56 22.68
C VAL A 444 19.13 5.40 22.94
N ILE A 445 19.65 4.32 23.51
CA ILE A 445 18.86 3.18 23.97
C ILE A 445 18.98 3.07 25.48
N ASP A 446 17.86 3.05 26.18
CA ASP A 446 17.76 2.66 27.59
C ASP A 446 16.94 1.37 27.68
N ASP A 447 17.61 0.24 27.93
CA ASP A 447 16.98 -1.08 27.92
C ASP A 447 17.06 -1.75 29.29
N VAL A 448 15.95 -1.76 30.01
CA VAL A 448 15.76 -2.37 31.33
C VAL A 448 14.85 -3.61 31.27
N GLY A 449 14.67 -4.18 30.08
CA GLY A 449 13.69 -5.20 29.76
C GLY A 449 13.80 -6.56 30.46
N GLY A 450 12.92 -7.49 30.09
CA GLY A 450 12.89 -8.84 30.67
C GLY A 450 14.03 -9.76 30.23
N SER A 451 14.64 -9.50 29.07
CA SER A 451 15.88 -10.06 28.46
C SER A 451 15.77 -10.22 26.94
N GLY A 452 16.90 -10.49 26.27
CA GLY A 452 16.92 -10.99 24.88
C GLY A 452 16.73 -9.91 23.81
N SER A 453 16.81 -8.63 24.16
CA SER A 453 16.79 -7.55 23.18
C SER A 453 18.07 -7.50 22.36
N VAL A 454 17.94 -7.13 21.09
CA VAL A 454 19.05 -6.98 20.14
C VAL A 454 18.96 -5.60 19.49
N TRP A 455 20.03 -4.82 19.58
CA TRP A 455 20.13 -3.48 19.00
C TRP A 455 21.23 -3.48 17.95
N THR A 456 20.85 -3.26 16.69
CA THR A 456 21.74 -3.39 15.54
C THR A 456 21.86 -2.07 14.76
N ASP A 457 23.07 -1.74 14.32
CA ASP A 457 23.39 -0.56 13.51
C ASP A 457 22.86 0.75 14.09
N THR A 458 22.89 0.88 15.42
CA THR A 458 22.42 2.08 16.13
C THR A 458 23.39 3.24 15.92
N TYR A 459 22.87 4.38 15.44
CA TYR A 459 23.61 5.62 15.29
C TYR A 459 23.33 6.54 16.47
N ALA A 460 24.29 6.70 17.39
CA ALA A 460 24.19 7.60 18.51
C ALA A 460 24.99 8.87 18.26
N ASP A 461 24.28 9.99 18.08
CA ASP A 461 24.91 11.29 17.91
C ASP A 461 24.86 12.08 19.24
N SER A 462 26.04 12.23 19.83
CA SER A 462 26.35 13.17 20.91
C SER A 462 25.68 12.94 22.28
N PRO A 463 25.36 11.71 22.75
CA PRO A 463 24.63 11.50 24.00
C PRO A 463 25.36 12.07 25.23
N ALA A 464 24.57 12.53 26.21
CA ALA A 464 25.11 13.21 27.40
C ALA A 464 25.75 12.27 28.43
N ILE A 465 25.34 10.99 28.47
CA ILE A 465 25.88 9.97 29.40
C ILE A 465 26.46 8.79 28.65
N ALA A 466 25.65 8.01 27.93
CA ALA A 466 26.15 6.90 27.14
C ALA A 466 25.34 6.65 25.87
N GLY A 467 25.89 5.96 24.87
CA GLY A 467 25.09 5.48 23.74
C GLY A 467 23.98 4.53 24.22
N PHE A 468 24.34 3.61 25.12
CA PHE A 468 23.45 2.57 25.62
C PHE A 468 23.41 2.52 27.15
N TYR A 469 22.22 2.40 27.73
CA TYR A 469 22.02 1.89 29.09
C TYR A 469 21.52 0.45 29.02
N ILE A 470 22.26 -0.45 29.65
CA ILE A 470 22.02 -1.89 29.68
C ILE A 470 21.59 -2.25 31.10
N GLY A 471 20.28 -2.36 31.31
CA GLY A 471 19.64 -2.66 32.59
C GLY A 471 19.27 -4.12 32.79
N ALA A 472 19.25 -4.92 31.71
CA ALA A 472 18.80 -6.31 31.70
C ALA A 472 19.86 -7.32 31.23
N ASN A 473 19.67 -8.57 31.63
CA ASN A 473 20.47 -9.70 31.14
C ASN A 473 20.09 -10.04 29.69
N GLY A 474 21.04 -10.58 28.93
CA GLY A 474 20.81 -11.08 27.56
C GLY A 474 20.64 -10.00 26.50
N ILE A 475 21.08 -8.77 26.77
CA ILE A 475 21.09 -7.70 25.76
C ILE A 475 22.29 -7.89 24.83
N ALA A 476 22.04 -7.76 23.53
CA ALA A 476 23.06 -7.76 22.50
C ALA A 476 23.04 -6.44 21.71
N ILE A 477 24.22 -5.86 21.49
CA ILE A 477 24.44 -4.68 20.66
C ILE A 477 25.41 -5.05 19.54
N HIS A 478 25.04 -4.73 18.31
CA HIS A 478 25.81 -5.05 17.10
C HIS A 478 25.89 -3.85 16.17
N GLY A 479 27.06 -3.55 15.64
CA GLY A 479 27.17 -2.54 14.60
C GLY A 479 26.86 -1.13 15.10
N GLY A 480 26.90 -0.18 14.17
CA GLY A 480 26.51 1.20 14.42
C GLY A 480 27.68 2.13 14.70
N HIS A 481 27.33 3.37 14.98
CA HIS A 481 28.28 4.47 15.09
C HIS A 481 27.90 5.41 16.21
N ILE A 482 28.91 5.92 16.88
CA ILE A 482 28.82 6.68 18.12
C ILE A 482 29.68 7.94 17.93
N GLN A 483 29.08 9.12 17.75
CA GLN A 483 29.81 10.38 17.52
C GLN A 483 29.74 11.38 18.69
N TRP A 484 30.90 11.81 19.21
CA TRP A 484 31.00 12.73 20.36
C TRP A 484 31.59 14.06 19.86
N PRO A 485 30.87 15.19 19.96
CA PRO A 485 31.24 16.43 19.28
C PRO A 485 32.31 17.24 20.03
N GLU A 486 32.34 17.19 21.37
CA GLU A 486 33.39 17.85 22.17
C GLU A 486 33.45 17.36 23.62
N LEU A 487 34.65 17.02 24.08
CA LEU A 487 34.92 16.31 25.34
C LEU A 487 34.95 17.21 26.59
N THR A 488 35.05 18.52 26.42
CA THR A 488 34.97 19.53 27.50
C THR A 488 33.60 19.54 28.17
N SER A 489 32.57 19.23 27.39
CA SER A 489 31.18 19.34 27.79
C SER A 489 30.71 18.10 28.58
N PHE A 490 31.13 16.90 28.19
CA PHE A 490 30.68 15.66 28.82
C PHE A 490 31.85 14.76 29.26
N PRO A 491 32.52 15.11 30.38
CA PRO A 491 33.65 14.32 30.87
C PRO A 491 33.28 12.90 31.33
N GLY A 492 31.99 12.60 31.51
CA GLY A 492 31.47 11.28 31.87
C GLY A 492 30.87 10.48 30.71
N ALA A 493 30.97 10.97 29.46
CA ALA A 493 30.33 10.34 28.33
C ALA A 493 31.02 9.01 27.95
N ASN A 494 30.23 7.97 27.69
CA ASN A 494 30.68 6.60 27.53
C ASN A 494 29.96 5.87 26.36
N LEU A 495 30.48 4.75 25.85
CA LEU A 495 29.76 3.92 24.87
C LEU A 495 28.56 3.24 25.55
N ALA A 496 28.74 2.60 26.71
CA ALA A 496 27.65 1.95 27.43
C ALA A 496 27.75 2.09 28.96
N TYR A 497 26.59 2.15 29.61
CA TYR A 497 26.45 1.96 31.06
C TYR A 497 25.70 0.65 31.32
N VAL A 498 26.28 -0.24 32.13
CA VAL A 498 25.72 -1.54 32.49
C VAL A 498 25.30 -1.50 33.95
N ALA A 499 24.01 -1.66 34.22
CA ALA A 499 23.46 -1.62 35.56
C ALA A 499 24.00 -2.75 36.44
N SER A 500 24.02 -2.53 37.76
CA SER A 500 24.46 -3.55 38.74
C SER A 500 23.57 -4.78 38.80
N THR A 501 22.34 -4.69 38.27
CA THR A 501 21.37 -5.78 38.13
C THR A 501 21.73 -6.74 37.00
N VAL A 502 22.56 -6.31 36.03
CA VAL A 502 23.02 -7.16 34.94
C VAL A 502 24.12 -8.06 35.47
N THR A 503 23.82 -9.35 35.54
CA THR A 503 24.68 -10.36 36.16
C THR A 503 25.13 -11.43 35.17
N ASN A 504 24.44 -11.55 34.04
CA ASN A 504 24.65 -12.62 33.07
C ASN A 504 24.36 -12.17 31.64
N ASN A 505 25.14 -12.71 30.69
CA ASN A 505 24.92 -12.69 29.25
C ASN A 505 24.79 -11.28 28.68
N MET A 506 25.88 -10.73 28.14
CA MET A 506 25.88 -9.43 27.48
C MET A 506 26.79 -9.48 26.26
N LEU A 507 26.37 -8.88 25.16
CA LEU A 507 27.18 -8.77 23.94
C LEU A 507 27.22 -7.33 23.45
N ILE A 508 28.41 -6.81 23.17
CA ILE A 508 28.61 -5.56 22.44
C ILE A 508 29.65 -5.81 21.35
N ALA A 509 29.28 -5.62 20.08
CA ALA A 509 30.18 -5.90 18.97
C ALA A 509 30.05 -4.90 17.82
N ASP A 510 31.12 -4.75 17.05
CA ASP A 510 31.16 -4.05 15.76
C ASP A 510 30.77 -2.56 15.81
N VAL A 511 31.01 -1.88 16.94
CA VAL A 511 30.66 -0.45 17.10
C VAL A 511 31.83 0.45 16.75
N ASP A 512 31.58 1.49 15.95
CA ASP A 512 32.54 2.56 15.67
C ASP A 512 32.27 3.79 16.54
N CYS A 513 33.30 4.35 17.18
CA CYS A 513 33.21 5.56 17.97
C CYS A 513 34.11 6.67 17.38
N LEU A 514 33.51 7.79 17.02
CA LEU A 514 34.21 8.96 16.51
C LEU A 514 34.28 10.06 17.58
N GLY A 515 35.50 10.54 17.84
CA GLY A 515 35.72 11.69 18.72
C GLY A 515 35.71 11.37 20.23
N MET A 516 35.71 10.10 20.64
CA MET A 516 35.80 9.71 22.05
C MET A 516 37.18 10.02 22.66
N ASN A 517 37.21 10.51 23.91
CA ASN A 517 38.44 10.80 24.65
C ASN A 517 39.20 9.51 24.94
N SER A 518 40.51 9.50 24.71
CA SER A 518 41.36 8.39 25.14
C SER A 518 41.29 8.18 26.66
N ALA A 519 41.19 9.23 27.47
CA ALA A 519 41.20 9.13 28.93
C ALA A 519 39.90 8.64 29.60
N VAL A 520 38.80 8.40 28.86
CA VAL A 520 37.50 8.01 29.41
C VAL A 520 37.24 6.53 29.17
N ASN A 521 36.58 5.86 30.12
CA ASN A 521 36.21 4.45 30.01
C ASN A 521 35.11 4.27 28.96
N TRP A 522 35.09 3.12 28.30
CA TRP A 522 34.22 2.75 27.15
C TRP A 522 33.02 1.87 27.56
N ILE A 523 33.04 1.25 28.74
CA ILE A 523 31.86 0.68 29.39
C ILE A 523 31.94 0.96 30.89
N THR A 524 30.88 1.49 31.47
CA THR A 524 30.75 1.63 32.93
C THR A 524 29.96 0.47 33.47
N TYR A 525 30.55 -0.35 34.35
CA TYR A 525 29.83 -1.40 35.06
C TYR A 525 29.43 -0.90 36.45
N GLY A 526 28.13 -0.77 36.70
CA GLY A 526 27.57 -0.27 37.96
C GLY A 526 27.68 -1.23 39.15
N GLY A 527 28.13 -2.48 38.93
CA GLY A 527 28.34 -3.45 40.01
C GLY A 527 29.45 -3.05 40.99
N ALA A 528 29.41 -3.59 42.22
CA ALA A 528 30.33 -3.22 43.30
C ALA A 528 31.82 -3.43 42.99
N SER A 529 32.15 -4.32 42.05
CA SER A 529 33.51 -4.57 41.57
C SER A 529 33.85 -3.85 40.25
N GLY A 530 32.86 -3.21 39.62
CA GLY A 530 32.92 -2.69 38.25
C GLY A 530 33.33 -3.72 37.19
N ASN A 531 33.14 -5.01 37.49
CA ASN A 531 33.44 -6.10 36.58
C ASN A 531 32.31 -6.32 35.57
N PRO A 532 32.62 -6.82 34.37
CA PRO A 532 31.60 -7.26 33.43
C PRO A 532 30.73 -8.38 34.01
N PRO A 533 29.45 -8.49 33.59
CA PRO A 533 28.58 -9.61 33.91
C PRO A 533 29.20 -10.96 33.50
N THR A 534 28.75 -12.07 34.12
CA THR A 534 29.15 -13.41 33.67
C THR A 534 28.68 -13.67 32.24
N PHE A 535 29.44 -14.42 31.44
CA PHE A 535 29.14 -14.67 30.02
C PHE A 535 29.00 -13.40 29.16
N THR A 536 29.84 -12.40 29.43
CA THR A 536 29.96 -11.19 28.60
C THR A 536 30.94 -11.38 27.44
N SER A 537 30.63 -10.83 26.28
CA SER A 537 31.55 -10.68 25.15
C SER A 537 31.55 -9.24 24.64
N VAL A 538 32.73 -8.67 24.43
CA VAL A 538 32.90 -7.38 23.75
C VAL A 538 34.06 -7.44 22.77
N HIS A 539 33.83 -7.08 21.50
CA HIS A 539 34.84 -7.14 20.44
C HIS A 539 34.56 -6.16 19.28
N HIS A 540 35.58 -5.87 18.46
CA HIS A 540 35.49 -4.98 17.29
C HIS A 540 34.99 -3.56 17.55
N LEU A 541 35.48 -2.93 18.63
CA LEU A 541 35.21 -1.52 18.90
C LEU A 541 36.26 -0.65 18.20
N THR A 542 35.85 0.18 17.23
CA THR A 542 36.77 1.02 16.45
C THR A 542 36.72 2.46 16.98
N GLY A 543 37.87 3.12 17.19
CA GLY A 543 37.91 4.54 17.62
C GLY A 543 37.39 4.86 19.03
N CYS A 544 36.94 3.86 19.81
CA CYS A 544 36.37 4.03 21.14
C CYS A 544 37.44 4.23 22.26
N GLY A 545 37.95 5.47 22.42
CA GLY A 545 38.77 5.87 23.58
C GLY A 545 40.11 5.13 23.75
N ASN A 546 40.54 4.84 24.99
CA ASN A 546 41.77 4.07 25.31
C ASN A 546 41.71 2.58 24.90
N TYR A 547 40.66 2.17 24.18
CA TYR A 547 40.65 0.89 23.50
C TYR A 547 41.67 0.93 22.36
N PHE A 548 42.90 0.53 22.67
CA PHE A 548 43.92 0.31 21.65
C PHE A 548 43.50 -0.92 20.83
N GLN A 549 42.72 -0.71 19.77
CA GLN A 549 42.87 -1.58 18.62
C GLN A 549 44.34 -1.44 18.21
N ALA A 550 45.14 -2.47 18.48
CA ALA A 550 46.14 -2.79 17.48
C ALA A 550 45.34 -2.92 16.18
N LEU A 551 45.51 -2.00 15.25
CA LEU A 551 45.05 -2.13 13.87
C LEU A 551 45.58 -3.49 13.41
N GLU A 552 44.79 -4.55 13.47
CA GLU A 552 45.23 -5.92 13.25
C GLU A 552 45.89 -6.02 11.85
N PRO A 553 47.23 -6.17 11.74
CA PRO A 553 47.76 -6.92 10.62
C PRO A 553 47.36 -8.37 10.88
N ALA A 554 46.81 -9.04 9.87
CA ALA A 554 46.05 -10.29 9.91
C ALA A 554 46.62 -11.53 10.65
N GLU A 555 47.65 -11.47 11.50
CA GLU A 555 48.28 -12.65 12.09
C GLU A 555 48.81 -12.50 13.53
N VAL A 556 48.57 -11.40 14.26
CA VAL A 556 49.18 -11.23 15.60
C VAL A 556 48.14 -10.91 16.66
N THR A 557 47.83 -11.91 17.48
CA THR A 557 47.02 -11.81 18.69
C THR A 557 47.50 -10.68 19.62
N GLY A 558 46.80 -9.55 19.59
CA GLY A 558 47.00 -8.42 20.51
C GLY A 558 46.29 -8.66 21.85
N PHE A 559 47.07 -8.90 22.90
CA PHE A 559 46.58 -8.95 24.28
C PHE A 559 46.35 -7.52 24.81
N SER A 560 45.16 -7.23 25.33
CA SER A 560 44.97 -6.08 26.21
C SER A 560 44.72 -6.56 27.63
N SER A 561 45.69 -6.27 28.48
CA SER A 561 45.45 -6.10 29.88
C SER A 561 45.10 -4.63 30.12
N GLY A 562 43.82 -4.24 30.21
CA GLY A 562 43.48 -2.98 30.89
C GLY A 562 42.23 -2.31 30.36
N GLY A 563 41.07 -2.94 30.37
CA GLY A 563 39.83 -2.18 30.27
C GLY A 563 39.63 -1.42 31.57
N ALA A 564 40.25 -0.24 31.70
CA ALA A 564 40.23 0.61 32.88
C ALA A 564 38.82 0.71 33.48
N ASN A 565 38.66 0.15 34.67
CA ASN A 565 37.49 0.30 35.51
C ASN A 565 37.87 1.27 36.64
N ILE A 566 37.13 2.38 36.80
CA ILE A 566 37.36 3.37 37.86
C ILE A 566 37.21 2.79 39.29
N ASN A 567 36.56 1.63 39.45
CA ASN A 567 36.28 1.00 40.74
C ASN A 567 37.13 -0.25 41.02
N ASP A 568 38.04 -0.65 40.12
CA ASP A 568 38.93 -1.78 40.38
C ASP A 568 40.17 -1.32 41.16
N THR A 569 40.20 -1.62 42.45
CA THR A 569 41.35 -1.34 43.34
C THR A 569 42.47 -2.38 43.23
N SER A 570 42.30 -3.43 42.43
CA SER A 570 43.14 -4.63 42.48
C SER A 570 44.38 -4.61 41.57
N SER A 571 44.53 -3.64 40.67
CA SER A 571 45.67 -3.57 39.71
C SER A 571 45.87 -4.86 38.90
N ALA A 572 44.80 -5.65 38.68
CA ALA A 572 44.84 -6.92 37.96
C ALA A 572 44.96 -6.72 36.43
N VAL A 573 45.49 -7.75 35.74
CA VAL A 573 45.82 -7.81 34.30
C VAL A 573 44.62 -8.33 33.47
N PRO A 574 44.07 -7.56 32.52
CA PRO A 574 42.89 -7.98 31.72
C PRO A 574 43.07 -9.05 30.65
N ARG A 575 41.93 -9.63 30.30
CA ARG A 575 41.76 -10.74 29.37
C ARG A 575 40.90 -10.29 28.19
N VAL A 576 41.39 -10.55 26.97
CA VAL A 576 40.74 -10.23 25.68
C VAL A 576 40.21 -11.50 25.03
N TRP A 577 39.07 -11.39 24.34
CA TRP A 577 38.59 -12.34 23.33
C TRP A 577 38.31 -11.59 22.01
N SER A 578 38.57 -12.26 20.89
CA SER A 578 38.36 -11.77 19.52
C SER A 578 37.76 -12.86 18.64
N THR A 579 36.95 -12.49 17.65
CA THR A 579 36.54 -13.31 16.50
C THR A 579 36.35 -12.40 15.29
N PRO A 580 36.92 -12.64 14.08
CA PRO A 580 36.18 -12.23 12.87
C PRO A 580 36.15 -13.21 11.68
N ILE A 581 34.96 -13.16 11.06
CA ILE A 581 34.52 -13.22 9.65
C ILE A 581 34.91 -14.42 8.77
N ALA A 582 33.84 -15.14 8.39
CA ALA A 582 33.79 -16.01 7.23
C ALA A 582 33.63 -15.19 5.94
N SER A 583 34.60 -15.29 5.03
CA SER A 583 34.30 -15.42 3.60
C SER A 583 35.48 -16.06 2.87
N ALA A 584 35.26 -17.26 2.35
CA ALA A 584 36.10 -18.03 1.42
C ALA A 584 37.37 -18.75 1.95
N SER A 585 37.27 -20.09 1.94
CA SER A 585 38.33 -21.11 1.83
C SER A 585 38.94 -21.73 3.11
N SER A 586 38.56 -23.00 3.32
CA SER A 586 39.44 -24.16 3.53
C SER A 586 40.62 -24.14 4.55
N TYR A 587 40.55 -23.43 5.69
CA TYR A 587 41.57 -23.59 6.76
C TYR A 587 40.96 -23.49 8.20
N PRO A 588 41.62 -24.10 9.22
CA PRO A 588 41.02 -24.40 10.54
C PRO A 588 40.61 -23.17 11.35
N ALA A 589 39.46 -23.27 12.00
CA ALA A 589 38.96 -22.31 13.00
C ALA A 589 39.13 -22.88 14.43
N PHE A 590 39.43 -22.03 15.40
CA PHE A 590 39.54 -22.38 16.81
C PHE A 590 38.57 -21.55 17.64
N ALA A 591 37.83 -22.18 18.57
CA ALA A 591 37.03 -21.50 19.58
C ALA A 591 37.49 -21.93 20.98
N ALA A 592 37.57 -20.97 21.91
CA ALA A 592 37.87 -21.25 23.32
C ALA A 592 36.83 -20.55 24.21
N GLN A 593 36.03 -21.35 24.92
CA GLN A 593 35.10 -20.90 25.95
C GLN A 593 35.69 -21.28 27.32
N MET A 594 35.80 -20.34 28.26
CA MET A 594 36.05 -20.68 29.66
C MET A 594 34.71 -20.86 30.38
N TYR A 595 34.38 -22.10 30.77
CA TYR A 595 33.37 -22.36 31.79
C TYR A 595 34.00 -22.14 33.17
N THR A 596 33.47 -21.21 33.95
CA THR A 596 33.90 -20.97 35.34
C THR A 596 33.23 -21.90 36.36
N GLY A 597 32.53 -22.94 35.91
CA GLY A 597 31.98 -24.00 36.76
C GLY A 597 33.00 -25.11 36.96
N TYR A 598 33.19 -25.56 38.20
CA TYR A 598 34.04 -26.71 38.55
C TYR A 598 33.60 -28.00 37.83
N GLN A 599 34.07 -28.19 36.59
CA GLN A 599 34.26 -29.44 35.86
C GLN A 599 34.98 -29.05 34.56
N GLY A 600 36.23 -29.49 34.43
CA GLY A 600 37.14 -28.99 33.41
C GLY A 600 36.76 -29.41 32.00
N ASP A 601 36.83 -28.46 31.07
CA ASP A 601 37.05 -28.66 29.65
C ASP A 601 37.50 -27.32 29.04
N ILE A 602 38.59 -27.31 28.25
CA ILE A 602 39.01 -26.16 27.45
C ILE A 602 39.49 -26.70 26.09
N PHE A 603 39.19 -25.98 25.01
CA PHE A 603 39.57 -26.22 23.61
C PHE A 603 38.77 -27.30 22.84
N GLN A 604 37.88 -26.85 21.94
CA GLN A 604 37.40 -27.64 20.80
C GLN A 604 37.74 -26.90 19.49
N GLY A 605 38.55 -27.53 18.63
CA GLY A 605 38.73 -27.11 17.23
C GLY A 605 37.76 -27.86 16.32
N HIS A 606 36.95 -27.12 15.55
CA HIS A 606 35.95 -27.67 14.63
C HIS A 606 36.17 -27.22 13.20
N PHE A 607 35.77 -28.06 12.25
CA PHE A 607 35.45 -27.67 10.88
C PHE A 607 33.94 -27.89 10.68
N SER A 608 33.26 -26.99 9.95
CA SER A 608 31.84 -27.16 9.66
C SER A 608 31.58 -28.51 8.97
N GLY A 609 30.71 -29.34 9.56
CA GLY A 609 30.34 -30.66 9.03
C GLY A 609 31.24 -31.83 9.42
N LEU A 610 32.23 -31.67 10.30
CA LEU A 610 33.11 -32.76 10.77
C LEU A 610 33.23 -32.79 12.30
N ASN A 611 33.43 -34.00 12.88
CA ASN A 611 33.68 -34.18 14.30
C ASN A 611 35.04 -33.57 14.73
N PRO A 612 35.17 -33.07 15.99
CA PRO A 612 36.28 -32.22 16.44
C PRO A 612 37.66 -32.88 16.28
N PHE A 613 38.67 -32.08 15.93
CA PHE A 613 40.00 -32.59 15.58
C PHE A 613 41.10 -32.36 16.64
N PHE A 614 40.86 -31.65 17.75
CA PHE A 614 41.56 -31.95 19.02
C PHE A 614 40.90 -31.39 20.30
N ASN A 615 41.19 -32.00 21.47
CA ASN A 615 40.91 -31.47 22.83
C ASN A 615 42.21 -31.21 23.63
N VAL A 616 42.25 -30.19 24.50
CA VAL A 616 43.33 -29.97 25.48
C VAL A 616 42.80 -29.97 26.92
N THR A 617 43.10 -31.01 27.71
CA THR A 617 42.57 -31.11 29.09
C THR A 617 43.44 -30.38 30.11
N TYR A 618 42.93 -30.21 31.35
CA TYR A 618 43.74 -29.81 32.51
C TYR A 618 45.01 -30.69 32.57
N GLN A 619 46.18 -30.04 32.61
CA GLN A 619 47.56 -30.61 32.48
C GLN A 619 48.15 -30.76 31.05
N GLY A 620 47.51 -30.24 30.00
CA GLY A 620 48.18 -30.01 28.70
C GLY A 620 48.24 -31.19 27.72
N THR A 621 47.32 -32.16 27.81
CA THR A 621 47.26 -33.30 26.87
C THR A 621 46.44 -32.95 25.63
N ILE A 622 46.99 -33.09 24.40
CA ILE A 622 46.31 -32.84 23.12
C ILE A 622 45.72 -34.14 22.54
N LYS A 623 44.43 -34.15 22.15
CA LYS A 623 43.76 -35.36 21.62
C LYS A 623 43.14 -35.13 20.26
N SER A 624 43.76 -35.52 19.13
CA SER A 624 43.20 -35.37 17.78
C SER A 624 42.52 -36.62 17.19
N ASN A 625 41.65 -36.42 16.21
CA ASN A 625 40.83 -37.47 15.59
C ASN A 625 41.64 -38.31 14.58
N GLY A 626 42.43 -39.22 15.15
CA GLY A 626 43.23 -40.26 14.51
C GLY A 626 43.92 -41.20 15.51
N GLY A 627 43.68 -40.98 16.81
CA GLY A 627 44.41 -41.62 17.90
C GLY A 627 45.16 -40.57 18.71
N ILE A 628 45.10 -40.72 20.03
CA ILE A 628 45.71 -39.82 21.00
C ILE A 628 47.21 -39.68 20.68
N ALA A 629 47.76 -38.46 20.60
CA ALA A 629 49.19 -38.25 20.77
C ALA A 629 49.52 -38.47 22.26
N LEU A 630 49.53 -39.74 22.70
CA LEU A 630 49.60 -40.17 24.12
C LEU A 630 50.87 -39.73 24.84
N SER A 631 51.78 -39.09 24.11
CA SER A 631 53.17 -39.15 24.44
C SER A 631 53.85 -37.83 24.72
N THR A 632 53.23 -36.66 24.49
CA THR A 632 53.91 -35.38 24.76
C THR A 632 53.32 -34.68 25.97
N ILE A 633 54.16 -34.37 26.98
CA ILE A 633 53.79 -33.61 28.19
C ILE A 633 54.51 -32.26 28.19
N LEU A 634 53.83 -31.17 28.60
CA LEU A 634 54.48 -29.95 29.06
C LEU A 634 54.46 -29.90 30.60
N ASN A 635 55.62 -29.92 31.25
CA ASN A 635 55.73 -29.91 32.71
C ASN A 635 56.13 -28.54 33.25
N THR A 636 55.25 -27.96 34.08
CA THR A 636 55.53 -26.76 34.90
C THR A 636 55.51 -27.05 36.40
N ALA A 637 55.23 -28.30 36.80
CA ALA A 637 55.18 -28.72 38.19
C ALA A 637 56.58 -29.06 38.74
N SER A 638 56.78 -28.87 40.04
CA SER A 638 58.03 -29.20 40.74
C SER A 638 58.37 -30.69 40.72
N THR A 639 57.39 -31.57 40.52
CA THR A 639 57.57 -33.02 40.42
C THR A 639 56.61 -33.65 39.43
N LEU A 640 57.08 -34.61 38.63
CA LEU A 640 56.25 -35.39 37.70
C LEU A 640 56.77 -36.83 37.57
N THR A 641 55.90 -37.83 37.69
CA THR A 641 56.25 -39.24 37.45
C THR A 641 55.83 -39.65 36.04
N LEU A 642 56.79 -40.12 35.24
CA LEU A 642 56.57 -40.56 33.88
C LEU A 642 56.11 -42.02 33.83
N THR A 643 55.34 -42.34 32.81
CA THR A 643 54.78 -43.66 32.50
C THR A 643 55.15 -44.05 31.07
N SER A 644 54.93 -45.31 30.68
CA SER A 644 55.19 -45.80 29.32
C SER A 644 54.37 -45.09 28.23
N ALA A 645 53.29 -44.40 28.62
CA ALA A 645 52.50 -43.59 27.71
C ALA A 645 53.28 -42.35 27.23
N ASN A 646 54.18 -41.81 28.05
CA ASN A 646 54.91 -40.60 27.71
C ASN A 646 56.08 -40.94 26.74
N LYS A 647 56.42 -40.05 25.82
CA LYS A 647 57.57 -40.15 24.90
C LYS A 647 58.32 -38.83 24.72
N ASN A 648 57.65 -37.69 24.86
CA ASN A 648 58.25 -36.35 24.83
C ASN A 648 57.82 -35.60 26.09
N VAL A 649 58.74 -34.90 26.74
CA VAL A 649 58.47 -34.07 27.92
C VAL A 649 59.16 -32.73 27.72
N ILE A 650 58.39 -31.65 27.69
CA ILE A 650 58.89 -30.27 27.64
C ILE A 650 58.81 -29.73 29.07
N ALA A 651 59.94 -29.69 29.76
CA ALA A 651 60.05 -29.21 31.12
C ALA A 651 60.42 -27.72 31.13
N ASN A 652 59.53 -26.89 31.68
CA ASN A 652 59.76 -25.46 31.87
C ASN A 652 59.96 -25.16 33.36
N ALA A 653 61.22 -25.09 33.79
CA ALA A 653 61.63 -24.86 35.16
C ALA A 653 61.73 -23.36 35.53
N ALA A 654 61.17 -22.44 34.72
CA ALA A 654 61.27 -21.00 34.98
C ALA A 654 60.74 -20.58 36.37
N SER A 655 59.77 -21.31 36.91
CA SER A 655 59.16 -21.07 38.23
C SER A 655 59.85 -21.79 39.40
N GLY A 656 60.82 -22.67 39.14
CA GLY A 656 61.52 -23.44 40.17
C GLY A 656 62.09 -24.76 39.63
N ALA A 657 63.02 -25.36 40.37
CA ALA A 657 63.61 -26.65 40.00
C ALA A 657 62.54 -27.76 39.95
N GLN A 658 62.73 -28.71 39.03
CA GLN A 658 61.79 -29.80 38.78
C GLN A 658 62.44 -31.16 38.93
N THR A 659 61.69 -32.15 39.39
CA THR A 659 62.11 -33.56 39.41
C THR A 659 61.18 -34.42 38.55
N LEU A 660 61.73 -35.11 37.54
CA LEU A 660 61.02 -36.04 36.68
C LEU A 660 61.40 -37.48 37.05
N THR A 661 60.45 -38.24 37.58
CA THR A 661 60.68 -39.63 37.98
C THR A 661 60.43 -40.57 36.80
N LEU A 662 61.45 -41.30 36.36
CA LEU A 662 61.40 -42.26 35.24
C LEU A 662 60.73 -43.58 35.66
N PRO A 663 59.94 -44.24 34.80
CA PRO A 663 59.38 -45.54 35.12
C PRO A 663 60.45 -46.62 35.25
N SER A 664 60.06 -47.76 35.82
CA SER A 664 60.96 -48.89 36.02
C SER A 664 61.35 -49.54 34.69
N CYS A 665 62.66 -49.67 34.47
CA CYS A 665 63.26 -50.58 33.50
C CYS A 665 63.24 -52.06 33.91
N PHE A 666 62.93 -52.42 35.15
CA PHE A 666 62.89 -53.83 35.60
C PHE A 666 61.49 -54.44 35.48
N THR A 667 60.47 -53.63 35.76
CA THR A 667 59.10 -54.11 35.94
C THR A 667 58.43 -54.20 34.58
N ALA A 668 58.11 -55.43 34.15
CA ALA A 668 57.32 -55.64 32.95
C ALA A 668 56.00 -54.87 33.02
N TRP A 669 55.53 -54.37 31.89
CA TRP A 669 54.30 -53.59 31.82
C TRP A 669 53.06 -54.46 32.10
N PRO A 670 51.87 -53.88 32.35
CA PRO A 670 50.65 -54.63 32.61
C PRO A 670 50.29 -55.67 31.53
N ASP A 671 50.76 -55.50 30.30
CA ASP A 671 50.63 -56.44 29.17
C ASP A 671 51.78 -57.46 29.04
N LYS A 672 52.72 -57.45 30.00
CA LYS A 672 53.95 -58.25 30.07
C LYS A 672 55.02 -57.90 29.03
N ALA A 673 54.89 -56.77 28.32
CA ALA A 673 55.96 -56.29 27.44
C ALA A 673 57.22 -55.92 28.25
N SER A 674 58.39 -56.20 27.67
CA SER A 674 59.67 -55.76 28.23
C SER A 674 59.79 -54.22 28.11
N PRO A 675 60.19 -53.51 29.17
CA PRO A 675 60.44 -52.07 29.10
C PRO A 675 61.72 -51.72 28.31
N ALA A 676 62.54 -52.71 27.92
CA ALA A 676 63.72 -52.49 27.10
C ALA A 676 63.34 -51.87 25.73
N GLY A 677 64.03 -50.80 25.34
CA GLY A 677 63.74 -50.00 24.16
C GLY A 677 62.72 -48.88 24.39
N LEU A 678 62.18 -48.71 25.60
CA LEU A 678 61.37 -47.53 25.93
C LEU A 678 62.21 -46.27 25.82
N GLU A 679 61.74 -45.31 25.03
CA GLU A 679 62.39 -44.03 24.80
C GLU A 679 61.57 -42.85 25.36
N PHE A 680 62.27 -41.90 25.99
CA PHE A 680 61.78 -40.56 26.30
C PHE A 680 62.69 -39.49 25.71
N THR A 681 62.11 -38.44 25.17
CA THR A 681 62.79 -37.19 24.82
C THR A 681 62.40 -36.12 25.84
N ILE A 682 63.34 -35.69 26.67
CA ILE A 682 63.16 -34.62 27.64
C ILE A 682 63.77 -33.34 27.08
N ILE A 683 63.03 -32.24 27.11
CA ILE A 683 63.46 -30.93 26.62
C ILE A 683 63.31 -29.95 27.79
N LYS A 684 64.42 -29.43 28.31
CA LYS A 684 64.38 -28.22 29.14
C LYS A 684 64.16 -27.04 28.20
N SER A 685 63.00 -26.40 28.25
CA SER A 685 62.61 -25.35 27.29
C SER A 685 63.00 -23.94 27.71
N ASP A 686 63.31 -23.74 28.98
CA ASP A 686 63.60 -22.44 29.57
C ASP A 686 65.10 -22.24 29.84
N THR A 687 65.54 -20.99 29.85
CA THR A 687 66.93 -20.58 30.09
C THR A 687 67.24 -20.29 31.56
N SER A 688 66.32 -20.57 32.49
CA SER A 688 66.56 -20.30 33.92
C SER A 688 67.62 -21.24 34.50
N ALA A 689 68.26 -20.80 35.59
CA ALA A 689 69.24 -21.58 36.34
C ALA A 689 68.61 -22.78 37.11
N ASN A 690 67.28 -22.87 37.13
CA ASN A 690 66.57 -23.96 37.79
C ASN A 690 66.74 -25.26 37.00
N ALA A 691 67.19 -26.31 37.69
CA ALA A 691 67.47 -27.58 37.06
C ALA A 691 66.23 -28.45 36.85
N VAL A 692 66.27 -29.29 35.82
CA VAL A 692 65.35 -30.42 35.63
C VAL A 692 66.11 -31.70 35.97
N THR A 693 65.75 -32.35 37.08
CA THR A 693 66.42 -33.55 37.59
C THR A 693 65.62 -34.79 37.21
N LEU A 694 66.21 -35.67 36.42
CA LEU A 694 65.67 -37.00 36.14
C LEU A 694 66.07 -37.94 37.28
N GLN A 695 65.12 -38.73 37.78
CA GLN A 695 65.34 -39.66 38.88
C GLN A 695 64.73 -41.03 38.59
N THR A 696 65.43 -42.11 38.91
CA THR A 696 64.87 -43.47 38.76
C THR A 696 63.99 -43.86 39.95
N VAL A 697 62.96 -44.69 39.71
CA VAL A 697 62.05 -45.21 40.75
C VAL A 697 62.67 -46.30 41.65
N SER A 698 63.86 -46.80 41.33
CA SER A 698 64.51 -47.93 42.03
C SER A 698 66.03 -47.89 41.86
N SER A 699 66.75 -48.98 42.10
CA SER A 699 68.22 -49.09 41.99
C SER A 699 68.77 -49.01 40.56
N GLN A 700 67.97 -48.57 39.59
CA GLN A 700 68.37 -48.40 38.19
C GLN A 700 69.28 -47.20 38.08
N ALA A 701 70.35 -47.35 37.32
CA ALA A 701 71.21 -46.22 37.00
C ALA A 701 70.78 -45.54 35.69
N ILE A 702 71.12 -44.27 35.58
CA ILE A 702 71.12 -43.46 34.38
C ILE A 702 72.59 -43.30 33.96
N ASN A 703 72.94 -43.84 32.80
CA ASN A 703 74.25 -43.73 32.19
C ASN A 703 74.26 -42.53 31.24
N TYR A 704 75.16 -41.57 31.46
CA TYR A 704 75.33 -40.39 30.62
C TYR A 704 76.79 -39.95 30.60
N ALA A 705 77.36 -39.77 29.40
CA ALA A 705 78.72 -39.25 29.19
C ALA A 705 79.82 -39.93 30.06
N GLY A 706 79.73 -41.25 30.25
CA GLY A 706 80.69 -42.04 31.04
C GLY A 706 80.47 -42.03 32.55
N ALA A 707 79.43 -41.35 33.05
CA ALA A 707 79.02 -41.37 34.44
C ALA A 707 77.74 -42.21 34.63
N THR A 708 77.64 -42.88 35.78
CA THR A 708 76.52 -43.77 36.16
C THR A 708 75.99 -43.33 37.52
N ALA A 709 74.73 -42.91 37.60
CA ALA A 709 74.08 -42.44 38.83
C ALA A 709 72.57 -42.70 38.82
N THR A 710 71.88 -42.67 39.96
CA THR A 710 70.41 -42.83 40.03
C THR A 710 69.64 -41.55 39.67
N THR A 711 70.36 -40.45 39.44
CA THR A 711 69.80 -39.16 39.01
C THR A 711 70.64 -38.53 37.89
N LEU A 712 70.01 -37.73 37.04
CA LEU A 712 70.66 -36.95 35.99
C LEU A 712 70.08 -35.54 35.95
N THR A 713 70.92 -34.51 36.05
CA THR A 713 70.48 -33.11 36.07
C THR A 713 70.66 -32.44 34.70
N ILE A 714 69.61 -31.79 34.20
CA ILE A 714 69.63 -30.95 33.00
C ILE A 714 69.60 -29.48 33.46
N SER A 715 70.76 -28.83 33.46
CA SER A 715 70.93 -27.46 33.98
C SER A 715 70.80 -26.36 32.94
N ALA A 716 70.86 -26.68 31.65
CA ALA A 716 70.73 -25.73 30.54
C ALA A 716 69.61 -26.15 29.59
N ALA A 717 69.01 -25.17 28.90
CA ALA A 717 68.00 -25.42 27.87
C ALA A 717 68.56 -26.39 26.82
N GLY A 718 67.78 -27.42 26.48
CA GLY A 718 68.23 -28.44 25.53
C GLY A 718 67.49 -29.76 25.66
N LYS A 719 67.72 -30.62 24.67
CA LYS A 719 67.13 -31.95 24.55
C LYS A 719 68.03 -33.03 25.15
N ARG A 720 67.43 -34.03 25.79
CA ARG A 720 68.05 -35.30 26.20
C ARG A 720 67.13 -36.45 25.82
N THR A 721 67.67 -37.46 25.16
CA THR A 721 66.91 -38.68 24.87
C THR A 721 67.36 -39.78 25.81
N LEU A 722 66.42 -40.45 26.46
CA LEU A 722 66.66 -41.56 27.38
C LEU A 722 66.08 -42.84 26.80
N VAL A 723 66.86 -43.90 26.79
CA VAL A 723 66.44 -45.24 26.35
C VAL A 723 66.66 -46.23 27.47
N CYS A 724 65.67 -47.08 27.73
CA CYS A 724 65.82 -48.19 28.64
C CYS A 724 66.59 -49.34 27.96
N GLY A 725 67.75 -49.70 28.51
CA GLY A 725 68.62 -50.76 27.99
C GLY A 725 68.14 -52.16 28.32
N THR A 726 68.73 -53.17 27.68
CA THR A 726 68.45 -54.59 27.92
C THR A 726 69.03 -55.11 29.25
N ASP A 727 69.95 -54.36 29.86
CA ASP A 727 70.50 -54.54 31.21
C ASP A 727 69.65 -53.88 32.30
N TYR A 728 68.48 -53.33 31.91
CA TYR A 728 67.51 -52.66 32.77
C TYR A 728 68.00 -51.34 33.41
N ASN A 729 68.99 -50.67 32.79
CA ASN A 729 69.40 -49.31 33.14
C ASN A 729 68.93 -48.30 32.08
N TRP A 730 68.89 -47.03 32.45
CA TRP A 730 68.61 -45.92 31.53
C TRP A 730 69.89 -45.42 30.87
N TYR A 731 69.83 -45.10 29.58
CA TYR A 731 70.93 -44.50 28.82
C TYR A 731 70.47 -43.18 28.25
N ALA A 732 71.09 -42.09 28.68
CA ALA A 732 70.80 -40.76 28.16
C ALA A 732 71.81 -40.38 27.06
N PHE A 733 71.36 -39.62 26.07
CA PHE A 733 72.16 -39.08 24.98
C PHE A 733 71.87 -37.58 24.79
#